data_AF-A0A2M8P4D6-F1
#
_entry.id   AF-A0A2M8P4D6-F1
#
_cell.length_a   1.000
_cell.length_b   1.000
_cell.length_c   1.000
_cell.angle_alpha   90.00
_cell.angle_beta   90.00
_cell.angle_gamma   90.00
#
_symmetry.space_group_name_H-M   'P 1'
#
loop_
_entity.id
_entity.type
_entity.pdbx_description
1 polymer ?
#
loop_
_entity_poly.entity_id
_entity_poly.type
_entity_poly.pdbx_seq_one_letter_code
_entity_poly.pdbx_strand_id
1 'polypeptide(L)'
;MPDLQQRLDDLRQRLNRLSAKIGKEDIRTDIADIERTARQLLAEAKNTPHEATAQALFAEIAKFNQPVSSNQTAIRGLLRRARIRIEIAGDDDDIDEALDILEEAIALDSTYEETLLLLKEAAQKTPHALQRVSDLFKRYNLKPPAAKPTPETPVIQSALPPINDEPPSPMTDMPLPPPRPTSTTPPPMNTVRPNTPTTSTGTMRRVGQVGELDEWMSELTQAYYAGDYQATIEVANRILAQSPNNPTASEYRAKAEDNIIRGVVPDHRIPFDARVAYNRANSLVRAGNYEEAERLYREARDLAERSGILSWKDAEQAMLDIQDLALARELLTEGDRLMATDNWSDALRKYEGALRVVANDPQAEERAEKVRRILSEVDQITVKLSTISGTLADQTNQILGILTAIARVRQLLPNSQRLASLQTEANNKLASIKAQINDQAQAALARASNAISLEEKMLVSTEATRLLELGVELDPSDTRLAGLLNDSRALSVEMQRARQALERASAMIAQNFDSELAQARAMLAGLRDYAQDERYRLSVSELFNRHLERAEIALEEGDLTEAQTWLDTLREEPFRILGRRTELTRLEAQLRREKQRGRLLIMAILGGIIIILGALAFVTRPQWEPVLFPPPTATATETYTPSITPTPSDTPTPSSTPTPSETPTASITPSPTNTPSNTPTATWTVTPSLTVTPSNTPTETYTPTHTPTVTPTYTETSTPTATATPTITPTPIALCIVVVRPENAAVVRVAPGQNELSLGTLPSGTIMEVLEQRRNPNTNAVWYNIKVQVGQASLVGWVRSDLVVATSNTECPLIP
;
A
#
# COMPACT_ATOMS: atom_id res chain seq x y z
N MET A 1 52.79 2.08 -59.39
CA MET A 1 53.09 3.23 -58.51
C MET A 1 52.09 4.39 -58.59
N PRO A 2 51.53 4.86 -59.73
CA PRO A 2 50.64 6.05 -59.69
C PRO A 2 49.37 5.85 -58.84
N ASP A 3 48.85 4.62 -58.76
CA ASP A 3 47.74 4.21 -57.89
C ASP A 3 47.91 4.62 -56.42
N LEU A 4 49.14 4.54 -55.88
CA LEU A 4 49.39 4.80 -54.45
C LEU A 4 49.19 6.29 -54.12
N GLN A 5 49.64 7.18 -55.00
CA GLN A 5 49.39 8.62 -54.86
C GLN A 5 47.89 8.93 -54.99
N GLN A 6 47.20 8.32 -55.96
CA GLN A 6 45.76 8.50 -56.14
C GLN A 6 44.95 8.02 -54.92
N ARG A 7 45.38 6.95 -54.25
CA ARG A 7 44.77 6.44 -53.01
C ARG A 7 45.05 7.33 -51.79
N LEU A 8 46.24 7.94 -51.70
CA LEU A 8 46.53 8.98 -50.69
C LEU A 8 45.67 10.23 -50.90
N ASP A 9 45.48 10.67 -52.15
CA ASP A 9 44.64 11.82 -52.48
C ASP A 9 43.14 11.55 -52.22
N ASP A 10 42.61 10.35 -52.49
CA ASP A 10 41.24 9.98 -52.09
C ASP A 10 41.09 9.93 -50.56
N LEU A 11 42.06 9.37 -49.82
CA LEU A 11 42.05 9.38 -48.36
C LEU A 11 42.01 10.82 -47.81
N ARG A 12 42.78 11.75 -48.41
CA ARG A 12 42.78 13.16 -48.03
C ARG A 12 41.46 13.86 -48.37
N GLN A 13 40.82 13.50 -49.49
CA GLN A 13 39.46 13.96 -49.79
C GLN A 13 38.41 13.40 -48.81
N ARG A 14 38.53 12.14 -48.37
CA ARG A 14 37.66 11.56 -47.34
C ARG A 14 37.81 12.30 -46.00
N LEU A 15 39.06 12.55 -45.57
CA LEU A 15 39.34 13.33 -44.36
C LEU A 15 38.69 14.72 -44.43
N ASN A 16 38.86 15.44 -45.53
CA ASN A 16 38.26 16.76 -45.74
C ASN A 16 36.72 16.74 -45.83
N ARG A 17 36.11 15.61 -46.24
CA ARG A 17 34.64 15.41 -46.19
C ARG A 17 34.15 15.06 -44.79
N LEU A 18 35.00 14.53 -43.91
CA LEU A 18 34.67 14.18 -42.52
C LEU A 18 34.91 15.32 -41.55
N SER A 19 35.93 16.16 -41.75
CA SER A 19 36.07 17.42 -41.02
C SER A 19 34.88 18.37 -41.28
N ALA A 20 34.28 18.31 -42.47
CA ALA A 20 33.03 19.01 -42.81
C ALA A 20 31.75 18.36 -42.23
N LYS A 21 31.84 17.23 -41.52
CA LYS A 21 30.72 16.50 -40.88
C LYS A 21 30.69 16.60 -39.35
N ILE A 22 31.67 17.24 -38.72
CA ILE A 22 31.80 17.34 -37.25
C ILE A 22 30.46 17.80 -36.62
N GLY A 23 30.09 17.20 -35.48
CA GLY A 23 28.82 17.45 -34.80
C GLY A 23 27.71 16.40 -35.03
N LYS A 24 28.05 15.13 -35.32
CA LYS A 24 27.12 13.98 -35.31
C LYS A 24 27.77 12.73 -34.70
N GLU A 25 26.96 11.82 -34.16
CA GLU A 25 27.42 10.75 -33.27
C GLU A 25 28.21 9.63 -33.96
N ASP A 26 27.90 9.30 -35.22
CA ASP A 26 28.51 8.18 -35.98
C ASP A 26 30.00 8.36 -36.34
N ILE A 27 30.60 9.53 -36.08
CA ILE A 27 31.94 9.88 -36.59
C ILE A 27 33.06 8.94 -36.12
N ARG A 28 32.89 8.23 -35.00
CA ARG A 28 33.94 7.38 -34.41
C ARG A 28 34.31 6.17 -35.27
N THR A 29 33.36 5.54 -35.97
CA THR A 29 33.65 4.42 -36.88
C THR A 29 34.31 4.91 -38.17
N ASP A 30 33.77 5.97 -38.76
CA ASP A 30 34.32 6.67 -39.94
C ASP A 30 35.79 7.10 -39.72
N ILE A 31 36.14 7.64 -38.54
CA ILE A 31 37.53 7.97 -38.18
C ILE A 31 38.38 6.71 -38.03
N ALA A 32 37.91 5.67 -37.34
CA ALA A 32 38.66 4.44 -37.13
C ALA A 32 38.97 3.70 -38.45
N ASP A 33 38.07 3.74 -39.43
CA ASP A 33 38.30 3.15 -40.75
C ASP A 33 39.16 4.04 -41.67
N ILE A 34 39.08 5.37 -41.57
CA ILE A 34 40.09 6.26 -42.17
C ILE A 34 41.47 5.96 -41.58
N GLU A 35 41.59 5.82 -40.25
CA GLU A 35 42.87 5.56 -39.60
C GLU A 35 43.42 4.17 -39.97
N ARG A 36 42.57 3.13 -40.01
CA ARG A 36 42.93 1.80 -40.52
C ARG A 36 43.46 1.87 -41.96
N THR A 37 42.77 2.62 -42.84
CA THR A 37 43.18 2.81 -44.23
C THR A 37 44.48 3.63 -44.33
N ALA A 38 44.67 4.62 -43.46
CA ALA A 38 45.89 5.41 -43.36
C ALA A 38 47.09 4.57 -42.90
N ARG A 39 46.92 3.72 -41.88
CA ARG A 39 47.94 2.77 -41.40
C ARG A 39 48.33 1.79 -42.51
N GLN A 40 47.37 1.31 -43.31
CA GLN A 40 47.64 0.46 -44.49
C GLN A 40 48.41 1.21 -45.60
N LEU A 41 47.95 2.39 -46.01
CA LEU A 41 48.62 3.19 -47.05
C LEU A 41 50.02 3.67 -46.63
N LEU A 42 50.24 3.94 -45.34
CA LEU A 42 51.56 4.26 -44.80
C LEU A 42 52.51 3.04 -44.86
N ALA A 43 52.00 1.84 -44.60
CA ALA A 43 52.77 0.60 -44.74
C ALA A 43 53.10 0.28 -46.22
N GLU A 44 52.16 0.50 -47.14
CA GLU A 44 52.38 0.36 -48.58
C GLU A 44 53.33 1.42 -49.15
N ALA A 45 53.31 2.65 -48.62
CA ALA A 45 54.17 3.76 -49.06
C ALA A 45 55.63 3.66 -48.57
N LYS A 46 55.93 2.74 -47.64
CA LYS A 46 57.25 2.63 -47.00
C LYS A 46 58.35 2.26 -48.02
N ASN A 47 59.50 2.93 -47.95
CA ASN A 47 60.60 2.89 -48.93
C ASN A 47 60.22 3.38 -50.35
N THR A 48 59.17 4.20 -50.50
CA THR A 48 58.78 4.81 -51.80
C THR A 48 58.93 6.33 -51.76
N PRO A 49 59.05 7.04 -52.91
CA PRO A 49 59.09 8.51 -52.92
C PRO A 49 57.80 9.17 -52.38
N HIS A 50 56.72 8.41 -52.18
CA HIS A 50 55.48 8.90 -51.58
C HIS A 50 55.43 8.73 -50.05
N GLU A 51 56.49 8.18 -49.42
CA GLU A 51 56.51 7.97 -47.97
C GLU A 51 56.38 9.28 -47.19
N ALA A 52 57.10 10.33 -47.57
CA ALA A 52 57.01 11.64 -46.91
C ALA A 52 55.59 12.25 -47.00
N THR A 53 54.89 12.07 -48.12
CA THR A 53 53.49 12.49 -48.27
C THR A 53 52.52 11.63 -47.46
N ALA A 54 52.76 10.32 -47.34
CA ALA A 54 51.96 9.44 -46.50
C ALA A 54 52.18 9.74 -45.00
N GLN A 55 53.42 9.98 -44.57
CA GLN A 55 53.76 10.40 -43.20
C GLN A 55 53.12 11.76 -42.86
N ALA A 56 53.15 12.73 -43.79
CA ALA A 56 52.51 14.03 -43.59
C ALA A 56 50.98 13.93 -43.46
N LEU A 57 50.32 13.11 -44.30
CA LEU A 57 48.88 12.85 -44.22
C LEU A 57 48.53 12.07 -42.94
N PHE A 58 49.36 11.13 -42.52
CA PHE A 58 49.18 10.41 -41.25
C PHE A 58 49.30 11.35 -40.04
N ALA A 59 50.24 12.31 -40.07
CA ALA A 59 50.37 13.34 -39.05
C ALA A 59 49.21 14.37 -39.07
N GLU A 60 48.57 14.58 -40.23
CA GLU A 60 47.34 15.37 -40.38
C GLU A 60 46.14 14.64 -39.75
N ILE A 61 46.01 13.33 -39.98
CA ILE A 61 44.99 12.45 -39.34
C ILE A 61 45.23 12.33 -37.83
N ALA A 62 46.48 12.15 -37.39
CA ALA A 62 46.82 12.06 -35.97
C ALA A 62 46.49 13.34 -35.19
N LYS A 63 46.45 14.51 -35.84
CA LYS A 63 45.96 15.76 -35.22
C LYS A 63 44.44 15.79 -35.01
N PHE A 64 43.67 15.09 -35.85
CA PHE A 64 42.23 14.88 -35.60
C PHE A 64 41.96 13.87 -34.47
N ASN A 65 42.94 13.04 -34.11
CA ASN A 65 42.84 12.02 -33.05
C ASN A 65 43.85 12.27 -31.90
N GLN A 66 44.20 13.53 -31.63
CA GLN A 66 45.01 13.88 -30.46
C GLN A 66 44.24 13.60 -29.16
N PRO A 67 44.93 13.21 -28.07
CA PRO A 67 44.28 13.00 -26.78
C PRO A 67 43.55 14.27 -26.35
N VAL A 68 42.31 14.07 -25.94
CA VAL A 68 41.37 15.12 -25.51
C VAL A 68 42.03 15.95 -24.42
N SER A 69 42.17 17.26 -24.61
CA SER A 69 42.80 18.10 -23.59
C SER A 69 41.98 18.05 -22.29
N SER A 70 42.64 18.23 -21.14
CA SER A 70 41.99 18.19 -19.83
C SER A 70 40.76 19.10 -19.75
N ASN A 71 40.80 20.27 -20.41
CA ASN A 71 39.67 21.17 -20.57
C ASN A 71 38.53 20.56 -21.41
N GLN A 72 38.82 19.92 -22.55
CA GLN A 72 37.79 19.30 -23.39
C GLN A 72 37.08 18.12 -22.69
N THR A 73 37.77 17.35 -21.85
CA THR A 73 37.14 16.31 -21.03
C THR A 73 36.21 16.92 -19.98
N ALA A 74 36.61 18.02 -19.34
CA ALA A 74 35.73 18.76 -18.42
C ALA A 74 34.51 19.37 -19.13
N ILE A 75 34.70 20.00 -20.30
CA ILE A 75 33.63 20.55 -21.13
C ILE A 75 32.61 19.47 -21.52
N ARG A 76 33.06 18.25 -21.88
CA ARG A 76 32.13 17.14 -22.18
C ARG A 76 31.30 16.70 -20.96
N GLY A 77 31.88 16.73 -19.76
CA GLY A 77 31.14 16.50 -18.51
C GLY A 77 30.06 17.57 -18.28
N LEU A 78 30.43 18.85 -18.38
CA LEU A 78 29.51 19.99 -18.24
C LEU A 78 28.38 19.94 -19.28
N LEU A 79 28.69 19.66 -20.55
CA LEU A 79 27.68 19.59 -21.62
C LEU A 79 26.70 18.42 -21.44
N ARG A 80 27.17 17.27 -20.93
CA ARG A 80 26.28 16.15 -20.60
C ARG A 80 25.37 16.50 -19.41
N ARG A 81 25.91 17.15 -18.37
CA ARG A 81 25.14 17.64 -17.22
C ARG A 81 24.07 18.66 -17.64
N ALA A 82 24.44 19.64 -18.49
CA ALA A 82 23.53 20.64 -19.03
C ALA A 82 22.44 20.01 -19.92
N ARG A 83 22.80 19.10 -20.84
CA ARG A 83 21.83 18.40 -21.69
C ARG A 83 20.80 17.64 -20.86
N ILE A 84 21.24 16.89 -19.85
CA ILE A 84 20.33 16.12 -18.98
C ILE A 84 19.40 17.05 -18.19
N ARG A 85 19.89 18.19 -17.65
CA ARG A 85 19.00 19.21 -17.03
C ARG A 85 17.97 19.77 -18.04
N ILE A 86 18.40 20.13 -19.27
CA ILE A 86 17.52 20.61 -20.35
C ILE A 86 16.48 19.56 -20.79
N GLU A 87 16.77 18.27 -20.65
CA GLU A 87 15.85 17.15 -20.98
C GLU A 87 14.85 16.80 -19.88
N ILE A 88 15.15 17.08 -18.60
CA ILE A 88 14.27 16.77 -17.46
C ILE A 88 13.50 17.98 -16.93
N ALA A 89 13.84 19.19 -17.39
CA ALA A 89 13.37 20.47 -16.89
C ALA A 89 11.86 20.51 -16.60
N GLY A 90 11.51 20.87 -15.36
CA GLY A 90 10.15 21.11 -14.90
C GLY A 90 9.69 22.55 -15.10
N ASP A 91 10.61 23.50 -14.95
CA ASP A 91 10.37 24.93 -14.80
C ASP A 91 11.50 25.79 -15.46
N ASP A 92 11.49 27.10 -15.23
CA ASP A 92 12.54 28.02 -15.69
C ASP A 92 13.85 27.87 -14.91
N ASP A 93 13.80 27.57 -13.60
CA ASP A 93 14.97 27.44 -12.72
C ASP A 93 15.88 26.29 -13.20
N ASP A 94 15.29 25.16 -13.64
CA ASP A 94 15.99 24.03 -14.23
C ASP A 94 16.78 24.36 -15.51
N ILE A 95 16.22 25.24 -16.34
CA ILE A 95 16.88 25.72 -17.55
C ILE A 95 17.97 26.74 -17.19
N ASP A 96 17.71 27.58 -16.19
CA ASP A 96 18.65 28.58 -15.70
C ASP A 96 19.91 27.95 -15.07
N GLU A 97 19.78 26.87 -14.28
CA GLU A 97 20.93 26.08 -13.80
C GLU A 97 21.70 25.44 -14.97
N ALA A 98 21.00 24.92 -15.99
CA ALA A 98 21.66 24.38 -17.17
C ALA A 98 22.40 25.47 -17.98
N LEU A 99 21.90 26.72 -17.98
CA LEU A 99 22.56 27.86 -18.59
C LEU A 99 23.81 28.31 -17.81
N ASP A 100 23.83 28.20 -16.49
CA ASP A 100 25.05 28.46 -15.69
C ASP A 100 26.14 27.40 -15.93
N ILE A 101 25.75 26.13 -16.07
CA ILE A 101 26.67 25.04 -16.47
C ILE A 101 27.22 25.26 -17.89
N LEU A 102 26.42 25.86 -18.79
CA LEU A 102 26.87 26.26 -20.12
C LEU A 102 27.75 27.52 -20.08
N GLU A 103 27.54 28.47 -19.16
CA GLU A 103 28.47 29.59 -18.93
C GLU A 103 29.83 29.08 -18.43
N GLU A 104 29.87 28.09 -17.53
CA GLU A 104 31.11 27.43 -17.11
C GLU A 104 31.84 26.77 -18.29
N ALA A 105 31.10 26.10 -19.19
CA ALA A 105 31.68 25.52 -20.41
C ALA A 105 32.23 26.59 -21.38
N ILE A 106 31.52 27.73 -21.57
CA ILE A 106 32.00 28.88 -22.36
C ILE A 106 33.29 29.47 -21.76
N ALA A 107 33.40 29.50 -20.43
CA ALA A 107 34.58 30.02 -19.72
C ALA A 107 35.83 29.13 -19.90
N LEU A 108 35.66 27.85 -20.21
CA LEU A 108 36.74 26.91 -20.53
C LEU A 108 37.13 26.93 -22.02
N ASP A 109 36.14 26.96 -22.94
CA ASP A 109 36.35 27.14 -24.38
C ASP A 109 35.11 27.78 -25.03
N SER A 110 35.24 29.05 -25.41
CA SER A 110 34.18 29.84 -26.06
C SER A 110 33.93 29.46 -27.52
N THR A 111 34.70 28.53 -28.09
CA THR A 111 34.62 28.11 -29.49
C THR A 111 34.03 26.71 -29.69
N TYR A 112 33.74 25.97 -28.61
CA TYR A 112 33.22 24.60 -28.70
C TYR A 112 31.77 24.57 -29.24
N GLU A 113 31.59 24.08 -30.47
CA GLU A 113 30.33 24.19 -31.24
C GLU A 113 29.11 23.58 -30.53
N GLU A 114 29.30 22.47 -29.82
CA GLU A 114 28.22 21.77 -29.10
C GLU A 114 27.63 22.62 -27.96
N THR A 115 28.45 23.47 -27.31
CA THR A 115 28.00 24.44 -26.30
C THR A 115 27.06 25.47 -26.91
N LEU A 116 27.39 25.97 -28.11
CA LEU A 116 26.57 26.94 -28.85
C LEU A 116 25.26 26.32 -29.37
N LEU A 117 25.24 25.01 -29.64
CA LEU A 117 24.03 24.28 -29.98
C LEU A 117 23.12 24.08 -28.75
N LEU A 118 23.68 23.66 -27.61
CA LEU A 118 22.92 23.48 -26.36
C LEU A 118 22.35 24.80 -25.81
N LEU A 119 23.09 25.90 -25.88
CA LEU A 119 22.58 27.25 -25.58
C LEU A 119 21.37 27.62 -26.47
N LYS A 120 21.43 27.26 -27.76
CA LYS A 120 20.31 27.48 -28.69
C LYS A 120 19.12 26.56 -28.39
N GLU A 121 19.34 25.36 -27.88
CA GLU A 121 18.27 24.46 -27.43
C GLU A 121 17.58 25.00 -26.17
N ALA A 122 18.36 25.40 -25.15
CA ALA A 122 17.84 26.05 -23.94
C ALA A 122 17.01 27.31 -24.28
N ALA A 123 17.49 28.16 -25.19
CA ALA A 123 16.77 29.33 -25.69
C ALA A 123 15.44 29.03 -26.43
N GLN A 124 15.15 27.76 -26.75
CA GLN A 124 13.86 27.33 -27.31
C GLN A 124 12.91 26.75 -26.26
N LYS A 125 13.38 26.50 -25.03
CA LYS A 125 12.56 25.92 -23.95
C LYS A 125 11.64 26.98 -23.33
N THR A 126 12.18 28.15 -22.97
CA THR A 126 11.40 29.23 -22.34
C THR A 126 11.77 30.63 -22.85
N PRO A 127 10.86 31.62 -22.75
CA PRO A 127 11.16 33.01 -23.10
C PRO A 127 12.21 33.68 -22.19
N HIS A 128 12.37 33.21 -20.94
CA HIS A 128 13.40 33.69 -20.02
C HIS A 128 14.78 33.22 -20.48
N ALA A 129 14.92 31.92 -20.74
CA ALA A 129 16.14 31.32 -21.27
C ALA A 129 16.60 32.00 -22.57
N LEU A 130 15.68 32.38 -23.47
CA LEU A 130 16.01 33.15 -24.68
C LEU A 130 16.67 34.50 -24.38
N GLN A 131 16.24 35.21 -23.34
CA GLN A 131 16.83 36.48 -22.92
C GLN A 131 18.21 36.27 -22.30
N ARG A 132 18.33 35.34 -21.34
CA ARG A 132 19.60 35.01 -20.68
C ARG A 132 20.65 34.52 -21.68
N VAL A 133 20.28 33.66 -22.63
CA VAL A 133 21.14 33.24 -23.74
C VAL A 133 21.51 34.42 -24.64
N SER A 134 20.59 35.32 -24.98
CA SER A 134 20.91 36.54 -25.73
C SER A 134 21.96 37.40 -25.04
N ASP A 135 21.91 37.52 -23.72
CA ASP A 135 22.89 38.27 -22.92
C ASP A 135 24.22 37.53 -22.75
N LEU A 136 24.23 36.20 -22.66
CA LEU A 136 25.46 35.39 -22.77
C LEU A 136 26.16 35.60 -24.12
N PHE A 137 25.41 35.54 -25.23
CA PHE A 137 25.96 35.78 -26.57
C PHE A 137 26.56 37.20 -26.69
N LYS A 138 25.95 38.22 -26.08
CA LYS A 138 26.52 39.59 -26.02
C LYS A 138 27.77 39.65 -25.14
N ARG A 139 27.70 39.14 -23.91
CA ARG A 139 28.75 39.23 -22.87
C ARG A 139 30.04 38.54 -23.27
N TYR A 140 29.94 37.39 -23.94
CA TYR A 140 31.09 36.63 -24.45
C TYR A 140 31.41 36.93 -25.93
N ASN A 141 30.72 37.90 -26.54
CA ASN A 141 30.87 38.30 -27.95
C ASN A 141 30.81 37.11 -28.94
N LEU A 142 29.94 36.15 -28.65
CA LEU A 142 29.81 34.90 -29.39
C LEU A 142 29.01 35.13 -30.68
N LYS A 143 29.33 34.37 -31.73
CA LYS A 143 28.58 34.39 -32.99
C LYS A 143 27.66 33.17 -33.05
N PRO A 144 26.33 33.33 -33.25
CA PRO A 144 25.43 32.19 -33.36
C PRO A 144 25.84 31.24 -34.50
N PRO A 145 25.81 29.90 -34.29
CA PRO A 145 26.09 28.93 -35.34
C PRO A 145 25.06 29.07 -36.46
N ALA A 146 25.52 29.01 -37.71
CA ALA A 146 24.69 29.29 -38.88
C ALA A 146 23.50 28.33 -38.96
N ALA A 147 22.27 28.88 -38.96
CA ALA A 147 21.06 28.09 -39.03
C ALA A 147 20.99 27.35 -40.38
N LYS A 148 21.11 26.01 -40.34
CA LYS A 148 20.67 25.16 -41.45
C LYS A 148 19.15 25.35 -41.61
N PRO A 149 18.63 25.61 -42.82
CA PRO A 149 17.21 25.85 -43.01
C PRO A 149 16.43 24.56 -42.72
N THR A 150 15.48 24.64 -41.79
CA THR A 150 14.47 23.60 -41.59
C THR A 150 13.62 23.50 -42.86
N PRO A 151 13.33 22.31 -43.40
CA PRO A 151 12.34 22.16 -44.45
C PRO A 151 10.96 22.58 -43.92
N GLU A 152 10.40 23.66 -44.44
CA GLU A 152 9.02 24.04 -44.15
C GLU A 152 8.07 22.98 -44.73
N THR A 153 7.18 22.44 -43.91
CA THR A 153 6.18 21.44 -44.34
C THR A 153 5.00 22.14 -45.02
N PRO A 154 4.78 21.99 -46.34
CA PRO A 154 3.62 22.56 -47.00
C PRO A 154 2.42 21.62 -46.86
N VAL A 155 1.37 22.06 -46.19
CA VAL A 155 0.08 21.36 -46.21
C VAL A 155 -0.65 21.72 -47.50
N ILE A 156 -1.04 20.74 -48.32
CA ILE A 156 -2.31 20.73 -49.09
C ILE A 156 -2.56 19.37 -49.82
N GLN A 157 -3.75 18.82 -49.56
CA GLN A 157 -4.63 17.96 -50.39
C GLN A 157 -4.04 16.82 -51.27
N SER A 158 -4.13 15.61 -50.72
CA SER A 158 -4.77 14.40 -51.31
C SER A 158 -4.94 14.27 -52.85
N ALA A 159 -4.20 13.33 -53.45
CA ALA A 159 -4.65 12.54 -54.60
C ALA A 159 -3.94 11.16 -54.63
N LEU A 160 -4.70 10.08 -54.81
CA LEU A 160 -4.22 8.78 -55.34
C LEU A 160 -4.39 8.77 -56.87
N PRO A 161 -3.78 7.87 -57.69
CA PRO A 161 -3.26 6.52 -57.39
C PRO A 161 -1.86 6.26 -58.06
N PRO A 162 -1.40 5.03 -58.39
CA PRO A 162 -1.82 3.67 -57.99
C PRO A 162 -0.68 2.85 -57.32
N ILE A 163 -1.01 1.61 -56.92
CA ILE A 163 -0.05 0.59 -56.45
C ILE A 163 0.43 -0.24 -57.64
N ASN A 164 1.71 -0.61 -57.65
CA ASN A 164 2.27 -1.71 -58.45
C ASN A 164 3.07 -2.62 -57.51
N ASP A 165 2.74 -3.91 -57.48
CA ASP A 165 3.45 -4.94 -56.71
C ASP A 165 4.55 -5.62 -57.53
N GLU A 166 5.76 -5.75 -57.00
CA GLU A 166 6.73 -6.77 -57.43
C GLU A 166 7.62 -7.20 -56.23
N PRO A 167 7.91 -8.51 -56.02
CA PRO A 167 8.29 -9.04 -54.70
C PRO A 167 9.81 -9.05 -54.38
N PRO A 168 10.19 -9.13 -53.09
CA PRO A 168 11.58 -9.20 -52.67
C PRO A 168 12.24 -10.56 -52.98
N SER A 169 13.54 -10.52 -53.31
CA SER A 169 14.40 -11.70 -53.45
C SER A 169 15.12 -12.04 -52.12
N PRO A 170 15.52 -13.31 -51.89
CA PRO A 170 15.87 -13.81 -50.56
C PRO A 170 17.28 -13.42 -50.07
N MET A 171 17.43 -13.42 -48.75
CA MET A 171 18.73 -13.35 -48.06
C MET A 171 19.45 -14.71 -48.07
N THR A 172 20.77 -14.70 -47.94
CA THR A 172 21.64 -15.88 -47.84
C THR A 172 22.41 -15.86 -46.52
N ASP A 173 22.56 -17.02 -45.88
CA ASP A 173 23.28 -17.20 -44.61
C ASP A 173 24.74 -16.72 -44.62
N MET A 174 25.21 -16.24 -43.44
CA MET A 174 26.62 -16.22 -43.07
C MET A 174 26.82 -16.63 -41.59
N PRO A 175 27.95 -17.27 -41.22
CA PRO A 175 28.05 -18.02 -39.96
C PRO A 175 28.54 -17.22 -38.75
N LEU A 176 28.20 -17.70 -37.55
CA LEU A 176 28.65 -17.15 -36.27
C LEU A 176 30.15 -17.46 -35.97
N PRO A 177 30.87 -16.56 -35.26
CA PRO A 177 32.23 -16.81 -34.80
C PRO A 177 32.27 -17.69 -33.51
N PRO A 178 33.33 -18.50 -33.30
CA PRO A 178 33.46 -19.37 -32.13
C PRO A 178 33.94 -18.65 -30.85
N PRO A 179 33.66 -19.19 -29.65
CA PRO A 179 34.03 -18.59 -28.38
C PRO A 179 35.53 -18.73 -28.04
N ARG A 180 36.04 -17.78 -27.25
CA ARG A 180 37.41 -17.79 -26.71
C ARG A 180 37.49 -18.57 -25.39
N PRO A 181 38.42 -19.53 -25.23
CA PRO A 181 38.62 -20.22 -23.95
C PRO A 181 39.35 -19.33 -22.94
N THR A 182 39.02 -19.51 -21.65
CA THR A 182 39.81 -19.04 -20.52
C THR A 182 40.92 -20.04 -20.17
N SER A 183 42.03 -19.55 -19.60
CA SER A 183 43.07 -20.42 -19.04
C SER A 183 43.69 -19.78 -17.79
N THR A 184 43.65 -20.52 -16.67
CA THR A 184 44.08 -20.04 -15.35
C THR A 184 45.05 -21.05 -14.73
N THR A 185 46.35 -20.76 -14.74
CA THR A 185 47.34 -21.26 -13.74
C THR A 185 48.71 -20.56 -13.93
N PRO A 186 49.53 -20.42 -12.87
CA PRO A 186 50.84 -19.76 -12.92
C PRO A 186 52.01 -20.71 -13.28
N PRO A 187 53.19 -20.19 -13.66
CA PRO A 187 54.37 -21.00 -13.97
C PRO A 187 55.10 -21.52 -12.73
N PRO A 188 55.80 -22.67 -12.81
CA PRO A 188 56.70 -23.13 -11.76
C PRO A 188 58.00 -22.32 -11.73
N MET A 189 58.49 -22.01 -10.53
CA MET A 189 59.86 -21.52 -10.33
C MET A 189 60.88 -22.56 -10.78
N ASN A 190 62.06 -22.11 -11.24
CA ASN A 190 63.26 -22.93 -11.18
C ASN A 190 64.43 -22.10 -10.65
N THR A 191 65.09 -22.60 -9.60
CA THR A 191 66.03 -21.81 -8.78
C THR A 191 67.49 -22.13 -9.09
N VAL A 192 68.29 -21.13 -9.43
CA VAL A 192 69.75 -21.18 -9.33
C VAL A 192 70.24 -19.90 -8.67
N ARG A 193 71.16 -20.02 -7.70
CA ARG A 193 71.83 -18.91 -7.00
C ARG A 193 73.33 -18.84 -7.39
N PRO A 194 74.03 -17.73 -7.11
CA PRO A 194 75.16 -17.28 -7.94
C PRO A 194 76.51 -17.92 -7.56
N ASN A 195 77.51 -17.65 -8.41
CA ASN A 195 78.93 -17.69 -8.05
C ASN A 195 79.68 -16.47 -8.61
N THR A 196 80.86 -16.22 -8.06
CA THR A 196 81.60 -14.94 -8.06
C THR A 196 82.63 -14.79 -9.21
N PRO A 197 83.27 -13.61 -9.39
CA PRO A 197 83.83 -13.21 -10.70
C PRO A 197 85.29 -13.59 -10.95
N THR A 198 85.71 -13.49 -12.21
CA THR A 198 87.13 -13.46 -12.63
C THR A 198 87.38 -12.34 -13.63
N THR A 199 88.40 -11.53 -13.34
CA THR A 199 88.90 -10.44 -14.20
C THR A 199 90.04 -10.94 -15.08
N SER A 200 90.08 -10.58 -16.38
CA SER A 200 91.33 -10.19 -17.07
C SER A 200 91.13 -9.72 -18.52
N THR A 201 92.03 -8.82 -18.96
CA THR A 201 92.51 -8.63 -20.35
C THR A 201 91.47 -8.56 -21.49
N GLY A 202 91.24 -7.34 -21.99
CA GLY A 202 90.55 -7.12 -23.26
C GLY A 202 91.42 -7.42 -24.49
N THR A 203 90.79 -7.58 -25.65
CA THR A 203 91.44 -7.62 -26.97
C THR A 203 90.61 -6.78 -27.94
N MET A 204 91.21 -5.82 -28.64
CA MET A 204 90.48 -5.08 -29.68
C MET A 204 90.09 -6.04 -30.81
N ARG A 205 88.78 -6.24 -31.03
CA ARG A 205 88.27 -7.03 -32.16
C ARG A 205 87.08 -6.32 -32.80
N ARG A 206 87.20 -6.08 -34.11
CA ARG A 206 86.32 -5.22 -34.89
C ARG A 206 84.97 -5.89 -35.18
N VAL A 207 84.01 -5.77 -34.24
CA VAL A 207 82.64 -6.32 -34.34
C VAL A 207 81.63 -5.29 -33.81
N GLY A 208 81.53 -4.13 -34.47
CA GLY A 208 80.64 -3.02 -34.08
C GLY A 208 79.55 -2.77 -35.12
N GLN A 209 78.58 -3.68 -35.21
CA GLN A 209 77.33 -3.47 -35.98
C GLN A 209 76.27 -4.56 -35.75
N VAL A 210 76.67 -5.80 -35.46
CA VAL A 210 75.71 -6.90 -35.17
C VAL A 210 75.25 -6.86 -33.72
N GLY A 211 76.18 -6.71 -32.77
CA GLY A 211 75.86 -6.66 -31.34
C GLY A 211 75.01 -5.45 -30.92
N GLU A 212 75.22 -4.29 -31.55
CA GLU A 212 74.41 -3.08 -31.30
C GLU A 212 72.93 -3.29 -31.67
N LEU A 213 72.65 -4.05 -32.73
CA LEU A 213 71.29 -4.38 -33.14
C LEU A 213 70.63 -5.36 -32.16
N ASP A 214 71.35 -6.39 -31.69
CA ASP A 214 70.86 -7.32 -30.68
C ASP A 214 70.61 -6.63 -29.32
N GLU A 215 71.50 -5.69 -28.94
CA GLU A 215 71.35 -4.85 -27.74
C GLU A 215 70.10 -3.96 -27.83
N TRP A 216 69.88 -3.25 -28.95
CA TRP A 216 68.66 -2.46 -29.14
C TRP A 216 67.40 -3.32 -29.26
N MET A 217 67.48 -4.54 -29.80
CA MET A 217 66.34 -5.48 -29.80
C MET A 217 65.98 -5.94 -28.37
N SER A 218 66.97 -6.06 -27.47
CA SER A 218 66.74 -6.28 -26.04
C SER A 218 66.15 -5.04 -25.38
N GLU A 219 66.71 -3.85 -25.62
CA GLU A 219 66.21 -2.55 -25.12
C GLU A 219 64.74 -2.32 -25.53
N LEU A 220 64.40 -2.59 -26.80
CA LEU A 220 63.06 -2.48 -27.38
C LEU A 220 62.03 -3.36 -26.66
N THR A 221 62.36 -4.65 -26.48
CA THR A 221 61.43 -5.61 -25.85
C THR A 221 61.29 -5.32 -24.36
N GLN A 222 62.40 -4.95 -23.68
CA GLN A 222 62.38 -4.53 -22.29
C GLN A 222 61.52 -3.28 -22.07
N ALA A 223 61.66 -2.24 -22.92
CA ALA A 223 60.84 -1.03 -22.84
C ALA A 223 59.34 -1.33 -23.01
N TYR A 224 58.98 -2.17 -23.99
CA TYR A 224 57.60 -2.56 -24.25
C TYR A 224 56.96 -3.31 -23.06
N TYR A 225 57.68 -4.28 -22.48
CA TYR A 225 57.18 -5.01 -21.30
C TYR A 225 57.23 -4.18 -20.01
N ALA A 226 58.11 -3.18 -19.91
CA ALA A 226 58.11 -2.19 -18.85
C ALA A 226 56.96 -1.16 -18.97
N GLY A 227 56.18 -1.18 -20.06
CA GLY A 227 55.09 -0.24 -20.30
C GLY A 227 55.55 1.15 -20.75
N ASP A 228 56.83 1.33 -21.08
CA ASP A 228 57.33 2.59 -21.63
C ASP A 228 57.22 2.59 -23.15
N TYR A 229 56.01 2.88 -23.62
CA TYR A 229 55.69 2.89 -25.05
C TYR A 229 56.38 4.05 -25.80
N GLN A 230 56.76 5.14 -25.12
CA GLN A 230 57.53 6.21 -25.74
C GLN A 230 58.96 5.77 -26.03
N ALA A 231 59.67 5.23 -25.01
CA ALA A 231 60.98 4.63 -25.21
C ALA A 231 60.94 3.48 -26.23
N THR A 232 59.88 2.66 -26.23
CA THR A 232 59.68 1.61 -27.24
C THR A 232 59.65 2.19 -28.67
N ILE A 233 58.95 3.31 -28.89
CA ILE A 233 58.87 3.95 -30.20
C ILE A 233 60.21 4.59 -30.60
N GLU A 234 60.92 5.22 -29.68
CA GLU A 234 62.24 5.80 -29.93
C GLU A 234 63.28 4.73 -30.32
N VAL A 235 63.35 3.64 -29.55
CA VAL A 235 64.27 2.51 -29.83
C VAL A 235 63.86 1.79 -31.13
N ALA A 236 62.56 1.58 -31.38
CA ALA A 236 62.10 1.02 -32.64
C ALA A 236 62.48 1.89 -33.85
N ASN A 237 62.35 3.22 -33.74
CA ASN A 237 62.76 4.14 -34.79
C ASN A 237 64.29 4.18 -34.97
N ARG A 238 65.08 4.06 -33.88
CA ARG A 238 66.55 3.90 -33.93
C ARG A 238 66.95 2.64 -34.71
N ILE A 239 66.30 1.51 -34.43
CA ILE A 239 66.49 0.24 -35.15
C ILE A 239 66.08 0.37 -36.62
N LEU A 240 64.91 0.95 -36.90
CA LEU A 240 64.40 1.11 -38.27
C LEU A 240 65.24 2.10 -39.10
N ALA A 241 65.91 3.07 -38.49
CA ALA A 241 66.84 3.97 -39.17
C ALA A 241 68.12 3.26 -39.65
N GLN A 242 68.62 2.25 -38.93
CA GLN A 242 69.71 1.40 -39.41
C GLN A 242 69.24 0.22 -40.28
N SER A 243 68.05 -0.33 -40.00
CA SER A 243 67.49 -1.52 -40.65
C SER A 243 66.01 -1.31 -41.03
N PRO A 244 65.70 -0.60 -42.13
CA PRO A 244 64.33 -0.22 -42.50
C PRO A 244 63.34 -1.38 -42.63
N ASN A 245 63.83 -2.56 -42.97
CA ASN A 245 63.05 -3.78 -43.20
C ASN A 245 63.00 -4.73 -41.99
N ASN A 246 63.42 -4.32 -40.79
CA ASN A 246 63.25 -5.15 -39.59
C ASN A 246 61.75 -5.27 -39.22
N PRO A 247 61.13 -6.48 -39.27
CA PRO A 247 59.70 -6.63 -39.03
C PRO A 247 59.34 -6.48 -37.54
N THR A 248 60.17 -6.97 -36.61
CA THR A 248 59.84 -6.98 -35.19
C THR A 248 59.88 -5.57 -34.60
N ALA A 249 60.87 -4.76 -34.99
CA ALA A 249 60.90 -3.34 -34.63
C ALA A 249 59.67 -2.59 -35.13
N SER A 250 59.23 -2.86 -36.36
CA SER A 250 58.01 -2.26 -36.92
C SER A 250 56.73 -2.72 -36.20
N GLU A 251 56.67 -3.98 -35.74
CA GLU A 251 55.54 -4.53 -35.00
C GLU A 251 55.45 -3.98 -33.56
N TYR A 252 56.57 -3.93 -32.82
CA TYR A 252 56.60 -3.34 -31.48
C TYR A 252 56.30 -1.85 -31.51
N ARG A 253 56.75 -1.11 -32.53
CA ARG A 253 56.37 0.30 -32.72
C ARG A 253 54.85 0.45 -32.89
N ALA A 254 54.24 -0.32 -33.80
CA ALA A 254 52.81 -0.26 -34.04
C ALA A 254 51.97 -0.66 -32.81
N LYS A 255 52.45 -1.60 -31.99
CA LYS A 255 51.81 -1.97 -30.70
C LYS A 255 51.95 -0.88 -29.65
N ALA A 256 53.11 -0.22 -29.57
CA ALA A 256 53.35 0.89 -28.66
C ALA A 256 52.50 2.14 -29.04
N GLU A 257 52.45 2.47 -30.33
CA GLU A 257 51.55 3.50 -30.89
C GLU A 257 50.09 3.21 -30.52
N ASP A 258 49.63 1.98 -30.73
CA ASP A 258 48.26 1.53 -30.42
C ASP A 258 47.93 1.55 -28.91
N ASN A 259 48.88 1.20 -28.03
CA ASN A 259 48.69 1.29 -26.57
C ASN A 259 48.63 2.75 -26.07
N ILE A 260 49.46 3.65 -26.63
CA ILE A 260 49.41 5.09 -26.31
C ILE A 260 48.06 5.68 -26.73
N ILE A 261 47.61 5.39 -27.96
CA ILE A 261 46.31 5.86 -28.49
C ILE A 261 45.13 5.36 -27.62
N ARG A 262 45.27 4.20 -26.97
CA ARG A 262 44.25 3.63 -26.08
C ARG A 262 44.36 4.04 -24.61
N GLY A 263 45.41 4.78 -24.22
CA GLY A 263 45.66 5.17 -22.82
C GLY A 263 45.86 3.99 -21.85
N VAL A 264 46.24 2.81 -22.33
CA VAL A 264 46.34 1.58 -21.52
C VAL A 264 47.72 1.50 -20.87
N VAL A 265 47.77 1.65 -19.55
CA VAL A 265 49.02 1.70 -18.77
C VAL A 265 49.14 0.43 -17.90
N PRO A 266 50.23 -0.34 -17.99
CA PRO A 266 50.46 -1.48 -17.09
C PRO A 266 50.60 -1.03 -15.63
N ASP A 267 49.99 -1.75 -14.68
CA ASP A 267 50.00 -1.40 -13.25
C ASP A 267 51.41 -1.16 -12.68
N HIS A 268 52.40 -1.95 -13.11
CA HIS A 268 53.79 -1.77 -12.66
C HIS A 268 54.45 -0.47 -13.14
N ARG A 269 53.91 0.18 -14.18
CA ARG A 269 54.39 1.49 -14.69
C ARG A 269 53.77 2.67 -13.93
N ILE A 270 52.64 2.46 -13.25
CA ILE A 270 51.92 3.48 -12.47
C ILE A 270 52.68 3.76 -11.16
N PRO A 271 52.99 5.03 -10.85
CA PRO A 271 53.62 5.43 -9.59
C PRO A 271 52.86 4.92 -8.37
N PHE A 272 53.59 4.59 -7.30
CA PHE A 272 53.00 4.14 -6.04
C PHE A 272 51.97 5.15 -5.51
N ASP A 273 52.33 6.43 -5.47
CA ASP A 273 51.46 7.49 -4.95
C ASP A 273 50.20 7.69 -5.81
N ALA A 274 50.33 7.62 -7.14
CA ALA A 274 49.19 7.70 -8.06
C ALA A 274 48.21 6.53 -7.85
N ARG A 275 48.71 5.30 -7.69
CA ARG A 275 47.89 4.12 -7.36
C ARG A 275 47.26 4.22 -5.97
N VAL A 276 47.95 4.79 -4.98
CA VAL A 276 47.38 5.04 -3.64
C VAL A 276 46.25 6.07 -3.70
N ALA A 277 46.43 7.18 -4.42
CA ALA A 277 45.40 8.19 -4.62
C ALA A 277 44.17 7.59 -5.33
N TYR A 278 44.36 6.83 -6.42
CA TYR A 278 43.29 6.15 -7.16
C TYR A 278 42.54 5.10 -6.31
N ASN A 279 43.25 4.32 -5.49
CA ASN A 279 42.62 3.34 -4.59
C ASN A 279 41.88 4.00 -3.42
N ARG A 280 42.35 5.16 -2.94
CA ARG A 280 41.62 5.98 -1.96
C ARG A 280 40.39 6.61 -2.59
N ALA A 281 40.48 7.15 -3.81
CA ALA A 281 39.34 7.66 -4.58
C ALA A 281 38.24 6.59 -4.73
N ASN A 282 38.60 5.39 -5.21
CA ASN A 282 37.71 4.22 -5.30
C ASN A 282 37.06 3.85 -3.96
N SER A 283 37.73 4.09 -2.84
CA SER A 283 37.18 3.84 -1.50
C SER A 283 36.19 4.92 -1.06
N LEU A 284 36.36 6.17 -1.52
CA LEU A 284 35.41 7.26 -1.33
C LEU A 284 34.18 7.12 -2.23
N VAL A 285 34.32 6.61 -3.46
CA VAL A 285 33.19 6.24 -4.32
C VAL A 285 32.30 5.21 -3.62
N ARG A 286 32.90 4.15 -3.05
CA ARG A 286 32.17 3.15 -2.23
C ARG A 286 31.54 3.72 -0.95
N ALA A 287 31.98 4.89 -0.49
CA ALA A 287 31.40 5.60 0.64
C ALA A 287 30.38 6.69 0.24
N GLY A 288 30.12 6.89 -1.06
CA GLY A 288 29.22 7.93 -1.57
C GLY A 288 29.79 9.36 -1.52
N ASN A 289 31.08 9.54 -1.19
CA ASN A 289 31.74 10.84 -1.17
C ASN A 289 32.38 11.14 -2.54
N TYR A 290 31.56 11.60 -3.47
CA TYR A 290 31.96 11.76 -4.87
C TYR A 290 32.84 12.99 -5.12
N GLU A 291 32.64 14.09 -4.38
CA GLU A 291 33.45 15.32 -4.46
C GLU A 291 34.93 15.06 -4.11
N GLU A 292 35.20 14.41 -2.97
CA GLU A 292 36.58 14.09 -2.60
C GLU A 292 37.15 12.94 -3.45
N ALA A 293 36.31 12.03 -3.96
CA ALA A 293 36.76 11.02 -4.92
C ALA A 293 37.26 11.66 -6.23
N GLU A 294 36.52 12.62 -6.81
CA GLU A 294 36.96 13.34 -8.02
C GLU A 294 38.28 14.09 -7.78
N ARG A 295 38.39 14.78 -6.64
CA ARG A 295 39.64 15.45 -6.23
C ARG A 295 40.83 14.49 -6.22
N LEU A 296 40.65 13.28 -5.70
CA LEU A 296 41.70 12.25 -5.66
C LEU A 296 41.96 11.57 -7.01
N TYR A 297 40.98 11.45 -7.90
CA TYR A 297 41.23 10.98 -9.28
C TYR A 297 42.05 12.00 -10.09
N ARG A 298 41.75 13.31 -9.93
CA ARG A 298 42.57 14.39 -10.50
C ARG A 298 44.00 14.35 -9.93
N GLU A 299 44.16 14.20 -8.62
CA GLU A 299 45.47 14.02 -7.95
C GLU A 299 46.23 12.78 -8.48
N ALA A 300 45.54 11.65 -8.67
CA ALA A 300 46.11 10.42 -9.21
C ALA A 300 46.61 10.58 -10.66
N ARG A 301 45.85 11.27 -11.53
CA ARG A 301 46.28 11.61 -12.90
C ARG A 301 47.50 12.53 -12.86
N ASP A 302 47.46 13.61 -12.09
CA ASP A 302 48.54 14.60 -12.05
C ASP A 302 49.86 14.01 -11.52
N LEU A 303 49.78 13.00 -10.64
CA LEU A 303 50.93 12.19 -10.21
C LEU A 303 51.44 11.23 -11.30
N ALA A 304 50.54 10.66 -12.11
CA ALA A 304 50.91 9.83 -13.25
C ALA A 304 51.59 10.67 -14.37
N GLU A 305 51.04 11.83 -14.72
CA GLU A 305 51.57 12.75 -15.73
C GLU A 305 53.00 13.21 -15.39
N ARG A 306 53.25 13.56 -14.12
CA ARG A 306 54.59 13.89 -13.60
C ARG A 306 55.62 12.75 -13.74
N SER A 307 55.17 11.51 -13.95
CA SER A 307 56.02 10.33 -14.20
C SER A 307 56.14 9.95 -15.67
N GLY A 308 55.68 10.80 -16.59
CA GLY A 308 55.67 10.57 -18.03
C GLY A 308 54.48 9.79 -18.57
N ILE A 309 53.42 9.58 -17.76
CA ILE A 309 52.19 8.90 -18.21
C ILE A 309 51.20 9.97 -18.69
N LEU A 310 51.26 10.30 -19.98
CA LEU A 310 50.47 11.38 -20.59
C LEU A 310 48.96 11.10 -20.71
N SER A 311 48.56 9.83 -20.63
CA SER A 311 47.16 9.40 -20.55
C SER A 311 47.08 8.14 -19.70
N TRP A 312 46.05 8.05 -18.87
CA TRP A 312 45.72 6.89 -18.07
C TRP A 312 44.21 6.67 -18.12
N LYS A 313 43.79 5.82 -19.06
CA LYS A 313 42.39 5.59 -19.41
C LYS A 313 41.50 5.31 -18.20
N ASP A 314 41.94 4.48 -17.25
CA ASP A 314 41.09 4.06 -16.13
C ASP A 314 40.80 5.22 -15.16
N ALA A 315 41.77 6.13 -14.95
CA ALA A 315 41.57 7.36 -14.19
C ALA A 315 40.74 8.39 -14.97
N GLU A 316 40.95 8.51 -16.29
CA GLU A 316 40.15 9.37 -17.16
C GLU A 316 38.68 8.94 -17.22
N GLN A 317 38.42 7.63 -17.30
CA GLN A 317 37.08 7.07 -17.28
C GLN A 317 36.45 7.23 -15.88
N ALA A 318 37.19 6.93 -14.80
CA ALA A 318 36.69 7.13 -13.44
C ALA A 318 36.34 8.60 -13.11
N MET A 319 37.01 9.57 -13.75
CA MET A 319 36.63 10.99 -13.65
C MET A 319 35.35 11.36 -14.40
N LEU A 320 34.93 10.59 -15.41
CA LEU A 320 33.63 10.76 -16.06
C LEU A 320 32.53 10.03 -15.27
N ASP A 321 32.80 8.78 -14.86
CA ASP A 321 31.88 7.96 -14.07
C ASP A 321 31.55 8.63 -12.72
N ILE A 322 32.50 9.36 -12.10
CA ILE A 322 32.26 10.08 -10.85
C ILE A 322 31.42 11.36 -11.02
N GLN A 323 31.48 12.00 -12.20
CA GLN A 323 30.66 13.18 -12.51
C GLN A 323 29.20 12.77 -12.75
N ASP A 324 28.97 11.62 -13.39
CA ASP A 324 27.65 10.98 -13.49
C ASP A 324 27.08 10.65 -12.11
N LEU A 325 27.88 10.01 -11.23
CA LEU A 325 27.46 9.67 -9.87
C LEU A 325 27.17 10.92 -9.01
N ALA A 326 27.95 11.98 -9.16
CA ALA A 326 27.71 13.26 -8.50
C ALA A 326 26.42 13.92 -8.97
N LEU A 327 26.16 13.97 -10.29
CA LEU A 327 24.93 14.51 -10.87
C LEU A 327 23.69 13.68 -10.47
N ALA A 328 23.76 12.36 -10.52
CA ALA A 328 22.68 11.51 -10.04
C ALA A 328 22.37 11.79 -8.56
N ARG A 329 23.41 11.99 -7.73
CA ARG A 329 23.22 12.35 -6.31
C ARG A 329 22.64 13.74 -6.11
N GLU A 330 23.05 14.72 -6.90
CA GLU A 330 22.49 16.08 -6.92
C GLU A 330 20.99 16.01 -7.18
N LEU A 331 20.58 15.38 -8.29
CA LEU A 331 19.16 15.18 -8.67
C LEU A 331 18.35 14.42 -7.61
N LEU A 332 18.95 13.42 -6.94
CA LEU A 332 18.30 12.73 -5.81
C LEU A 332 18.05 13.67 -4.62
N THR A 333 19.00 14.55 -4.28
CA THR A 333 18.78 15.55 -3.21
C THR A 333 17.79 16.64 -3.60
N GLU A 334 17.72 16.98 -4.89
CA GLU A 334 16.73 17.90 -5.46
C GLU A 334 15.31 17.32 -5.37
N GLY A 335 15.14 16.05 -5.78
CA GLY A 335 13.88 15.34 -5.62
C GLY A 335 13.49 15.17 -4.15
N ASP A 336 14.44 14.87 -3.26
CA ASP A 336 14.20 14.78 -1.82
C ASP A 336 13.73 16.14 -1.23
N ARG A 337 14.17 17.30 -1.79
CA ARG A 337 13.63 18.63 -1.44
C ARG A 337 12.21 18.85 -1.99
N LEU A 338 11.97 18.54 -3.26
CA LEU A 338 10.66 18.68 -3.90
C LEU A 338 9.59 17.80 -3.23
N MET A 339 9.97 16.63 -2.73
CA MET A 339 9.10 15.78 -1.90
C MET A 339 8.73 16.44 -0.55
N ALA A 340 9.60 17.27 0.02
CA ALA A 340 9.32 18.01 1.25
C ALA A 340 8.43 19.25 1.02
N THR A 341 8.33 19.74 -0.22
CA THR A 341 7.45 20.86 -0.62
C THR A 341 6.16 20.41 -1.32
N ASP A 342 5.79 19.13 -1.22
CA ASP A 342 4.64 18.50 -1.90
C ASP A 342 4.67 18.48 -3.46
N ASN A 343 5.79 18.86 -4.09
CA ASN A 343 5.96 18.88 -5.56
C ASN A 343 6.35 17.50 -6.11
N TRP A 344 5.53 16.48 -5.83
CA TRP A 344 5.85 15.07 -6.13
C TRP A 344 5.98 14.75 -7.63
N SER A 345 5.27 15.48 -8.49
CA SER A 345 5.38 15.37 -9.96
C SER A 345 6.80 15.60 -10.44
N ASP A 346 7.45 16.60 -9.87
CA ASP A 346 8.72 17.12 -10.36
C ASP A 346 9.87 16.44 -9.62
N ALA A 347 9.67 16.07 -8.35
CA ALA A 347 10.50 15.09 -7.67
C ALA A 347 10.64 13.78 -8.47
N LEU A 348 9.56 13.27 -9.05
CA LEU A 348 9.62 12.09 -9.92
C LEU A 348 10.47 12.35 -11.17
N ARG A 349 10.36 13.52 -11.82
CA ARG A 349 11.23 13.89 -12.96
C ARG A 349 12.71 13.90 -12.57
N LYS A 350 13.06 14.39 -11.38
CA LYS A 350 14.45 14.38 -10.89
C LYS A 350 14.96 12.97 -10.63
N TYR A 351 14.16 12.10 -10.02
CA TYR A 351 14.54 10.70 -9.80
C TYR A 351 14.65 9.91 -11.12
N GLU A 352 13.76 10.14 -12.08
CA GLU A 352 13.88 9.57 -13.43
C GLU A 352 15.06 10.17 -14.22
N GLY A 353 15.41 11.43 -13.96
CA GLY A 353 16.64 12.06 -14.44
C GLY A 353 17.89 11.35 -13.90
N ALA A 354 17.97 11.10 -12.60
CA ALA A 354 19.07 10.34 -11.99
C ALA A 354 19.23 8.94 -12.63
N LEU A 355 18.13 8.26 -12.96
CA LEU A 355 18.13 6.98 -13.67
C LEU A 355 18.58 7.06 -15.14
N ARG A 356 18.47 8.22 -15.80
CA ARG A 356 19.08 8.46 -17.14
C ARG A 356 20.59 8.70 -17.04
N VAL A 357 21.07 9.27 -15.94
CA VAL A 357 22.51 9.50 -15.70
C VAL A 357 23.19 8.19 -15.32
N VAL A 358 22.67 7.50 -14.31
CA VAL A 358 23.19 6.23 -13.77
C VAL A 358 22.10 5.17 -13.87
N ALA A 359 22.14 4.38 -14.94
CA ALA A 359 21.20 3.30 -15.15
C ALA A 359 21.32 2.24 -14.04
N ASN A 360 20.18 1.86 -13.46
CA ASN A 360 20.05 0.89 -12.36
C ASN A 360 20.69 1.33 -11.01
N ASP A 361 20.71 2.63 -10.68
CA ASP A 361 20.97 3.06 -9.29
C ASP A 361 19.79 2.65 -8.37
N PRO A 362 19.97 1.71 -7.42
CA PRO A 362 18.89 1.28 -6.54
C PRO A 362 18.36 2.41 -5.65
N GLN A 363 19.16 3.45 -5.36
CA GLN A 363 18.71 4.60 -4.57
C GLN A 363 17.79 5.55 -5.35
N ALA A 364 17.90 5.57 -6.68
CA ALA A 364 17.00 6.29 -7.56
C ALA A 364 15.76 5.45 -7.92
N GLU A 365 15.91 4.14 -8.14
CA GLU A 365 14.78 3.22 -8.39
C GLU A 365 13.78 3.20 -7.22
N GLU A 366 14.26 3.02 -5.99
CA GLU A 366 13.41 2.97 -4.79
C GLU A 366 12.60 4.27 -4.61
N ARG A 367 13.25 5.43 -4.84
CA ARG A 367 12.63 6.75 -4.74
C ARG A 367 11.60 6.98 -5.85
N ALA A 368 11.96 6.71 -7.11
CA ALA A 368 11.04 6.86 -8.24
C ALA A 368 9.79 5.99 -8.07
N GLU A 369 9.94 4.72 -7.72
CA GLU A 369 8.81 3.81 -7.50
C GLU A 369 7.95 4.20 -6.29
N LYS A 370 8.57 4.66 -5.19
CA LYS A 370 7.84 5.21 -4.04
C LYS A 370 6.96 6.40 -4.45
N VAL A 371 7.48 7.31 -5.27
CA VAL A 371 6.72 8.49 -5.72
C VAL A 371 5.65 8.15 -6.75
N ARG A 372 5.92 7.26 -7.73
CA ARG A 372 4.89 6.75 -8.65
C ARG A 372 3.70 6.15 -7.91
N ARG A 373 3.95 5.40 -6.84
CA ARG A 373 2.91 4.83 -5.97
C ARG A 373 2.12 5.91 -5.22
N ILE A 374 2.80 6.90 -4.64
CA ILE A 374 2.16 8.02 -3.94
C ILE A 374 1.26 8.82 -4.90
N LEU A 375 1.75 9.16 -6.10
CA LEU A 375 0.96 9.83 -7.13
C LEU A 375 -0.27 9.00 -7.53
N SER A 376 -0.08 7.71 -7.85
CA SER A 376 -1.18 6.83 -8.24
C SER A 376 -2.24 6.65 -7.14
N GLU A 377 -1.83 6.51 -5.87
CA GLU A 377 -2.77 6.42 -4.75
C GLU A 377 -3.50 7.76 -4.53
N VAL A 378 -2.83 8.92 -4.62
CA VAL A 378 -3.47 10.23 -4.42
C VAL A 378 -4.39 10.63 -5.58
N ASP A 379 -4.04 10.32 -6.82
CA ASP A 379 -4.91 10.60 -7.97
C ASP A 379 -6.15 9.68 -7.93
N GLN A 380 -5.98 8.40 -7.55
CA GLN A 380 -7.12 7.52 -7.26
C GLN A 380 -8.00 8.02 -6.11
N ILE A 381 -7.40 8.52 -5.02
CA ILE A 381 -8.14 9.15 -3.91
C ILE A 381 -8.93 10.35 -4.43
N THR A 382 -8.31 11.24 -5.20
CA THR A 382 -8.91 12.47 -5.72
C THR A 382 -10.08 12.16 -6.65
N VAL A 383 -9.91 11.22 -7.59
CA VAL A 383 -10.99 10.75 -8.47
C VAL A 383 -12.12 10.13 -7.63
N LYS A 384 -11.84 9.13 -6.79
CA LYS A 384 -12.87 8.46 -5.96
C LYS A 384 -13.63 9.45 -5.07
N LEU A 385 -12.94 10.44 -4.50
CA LEU A 385 -13.51 11.48 -3.65
C LEU A 385 -14.43 12.44 -4.42
N SER A 386 -14.11 12.74 -5.70
CA SER A 386 -14.98 13.52 -6.58
C SER A 386 -16.19 12.72 -7.11
N THR A 387 -16.05 11.40 -7.31
CA THR A 387 -17.09 10.53 -7.88
C THR A 387 -17.98 9.84 -6.85
N ILE A 388 -17.93 10.20 -5.56
CA ILE A 388 -18.76 9.57 -4.51
C ILE A 388 -20.23 9.64 -4.89
N SER A 389 -20.81 8.48 -5.18
CA SER A 389 -22.17 8.34 -5.73
C SER A 389 -22.71 6.92 -5.49
N GLY A 390 -23.97 6.67 -5.87
CA GLY A 390 -24.71 5.44 -5.54
C GLY A 390 -25.58 5.59 -4.30
N THR A 391 -25.97 4.48 -3.67
CA THR A 391 -26.77 4.50 -2.43
C THR A 391 -25.93 4.99 -1.24
N LEU A 392 -26.57 5.38 -0.13
CA LEU A 392 -25.85 5.76 1.09
C LEU A 392 -24.89 4.67 1.59
N ALA A 393 -25.20 3.39 1.36
CA ALA A 393 -24.32 2.27 1.68
C ALA A 393 -23.07 2.24 0.76
N ASP A 394 -23.25 2.49 -0.54
CA ASP A 394 -22.13 2.57 -1.48
C ASP A 394 -21.23 3.78 -1.16
N GLN A 395 -21.83 4.93 -0.84
CA GLN A 395 -21.13 6.15 -0.46
C GLN A 395 -20.34 5.98 0.85
N THR A 396 -20.92 5.26 1.83
CA THR A 396 -20.27 4.87 3.09
C THR A 396 -19.05 3.99 2.85
N ASN A 397 -19.20 2.93 2.05
CA ASN A 397 -18.07 2.06 1.69
C ASN A 397 -16.97 2.82 0.92
N GLN A 398 -17.36 3.72 0.02
CA GLN A 398 -16.42 4.57 -0.72
C GLN A 398 -15.64 5.53 0.20
N ILE A 399 -16.32 6.25 1.11
CA ILE A 399 -15.63 7.22 1.99
C ILE A 399 -14.73 6.52 3.01
N LEU A 400 -15.11 5.36 3.55
CA LEU A 400 -14.25 4.54 4.42
C LEU A 400 -13.01 4.02 3.66
N GLY A 401 -13.18 3.59 2.40
CA GLY A 401 -12.08 3.22 1.51
C GLY A 401 -11.13 4.39 1.20
N ILE A 402 -11.67 5.61 1.04
CA ILE A 402 -10.86 6.82 0.83
C ILE A 402 -10.09 7.21 2.09
N LEU A 403 -10.74 7.21 3.27
CA LEU A 403 -10.12 7.57 4.54
C LEU A 403 -8.97 6.61 4.91
N THR A 404 -9.16 5.31 4.68
CA THR A 404 -8.11 4.29 4.89
C THR A 404 -6.96 4.38 3.87
N ALA A 405 -7.24 4.84 2.64
CA ALA A 405 -6.19 5.14 1.66
C ALA A 405 -5.39 6.41 2.04
N ILE A 406 -6.05 7.52 2.40
CA ILE A 406 -5.37 8.74 2.86
C ILE A 406 -4.50 8.45 4.08
N ALA A 407 -5.00 7.68 5.05
CA ALA A 407 -4.23 7.27 6.23
C ALA A 407 -2.95 6.49 5.87
N ARG A 408 -3.00 5.64 4.83
CA ARG A 408 -1.83 4.89 4.32
C ARG A 408 -0.79 5.81 3.69
N VAL A 409 -1.17 6.68 2.76
CA VAL A 409 -0.22 7.62 2.13
C VAL A 409 0.38 8.56 3.18
N ARG A 410 -0.40 8.96 4.19
CA ARG A 410 0.05 9.82 5.29
C ARG A 410 1.05 9.15 6.25
N GLN A 411 1.13 7.82 6.30
CA GLN A 411 2.23 7.11 6.99
C GLN A 411 3.57 7.28 6.25
N LEU A 412 3.55 7.46 4.93
CA LEU A 412 4.73 7.70 4.11
C LEU A 412 5.13 9.19 4.07
N LEU A 413 4.14 10.09 4.18
CA LEU A 413 4.29 11.55 4.12
C LEU A 413 3.45 12.24 5.23
N PRO A 414 3.90 12.24 6.50
CA PRO A 414 3.12 12.76 7.63
C PRO A 414 2.88 14.28 7.58
N ASN A 415 3.83 15.02 6.99
CA ASN A 415 3.89 16.48 6.98
C ASN A 415 3.23 17.13 5.74
N SER A 416 2.67 16.34 4.82
CA SER A 416 2.10 16.86 3.58
C SER A 416 0.87 17.75 3.83
N GLN A 417 0.88 18.93 3.22
CA GLN A 417 -0.25 19.86 3.18
C GLN A 417 -1.31 19.38 2.18
N ARG A 418 -0.91 18.81 1.03
CA ARG A 418 -1.82 18.24 0.04
C ARG A 418 -2.62 17.04 0.59
N LEU A 419 -2.00 16.21 1.42
CA LEU A 419 -2.74 15.13 2.11
C LEU A 419 -3.64 15.66 3.25
N ALA A 420 -3.26 16.77 3.90
CA ALA A 420 -4.07 17.39 4.94
C ALA A 420 -5.35 18.06 4.37
N SER A 421 -5.28 18.69 3.20
CA SER A 421 -6.46 19.26 2.53
C SER A 421 -7.40 18.15 2.02
N LEU A 422 -6.88 17.10 1.40
CA LEU A 422 -7.67 15.92 0.99
C LEU A 422 -8.34 15.22 2.18
N GLN A 423 -7.64 15.07 3.31
CA GLN A 423 -8.23 14.57 4.56
C GLN A 423 -9.39 15.46 5.04
N THR A 424 -9.24 16.78 4.91
CA THR A 424 -10.27 17.74 5.33
C THR A 424 -11.51 17.68 4.44
N GLU A 425 -11.32 17.56 3.12
CA GLU A 425 -12.44 17.35 2.18
C GLU A 425 -13.16 16.01 2.44
N ALA A 426 -12.40 14.93 2.64
CA ALA A 426 -12.96 13.63 2.99
C ALA A 426 -13.75 13.67 4.32
N ASN A 427 -13.24 14.36 5.34
CA ASN A 427 -13.95 14.56 6.60
C ASN A 427 -15.24 15.40 6.43
N ASN A 428 -15.23 16.40 5.54
CA ASN A 428 -16.42 17.21 5.25
C ASN A 428 -17.50 16.39 4.50
N LYS A 429 -17.11 15.54 3.54
CA LYS A 429 -18.02 14.62 2.86
C LYS A 429 -18.55 13.52 3.80
N LEU A 430 -17.70 13.00 4.69
CA LEU A 430 -18.09 12.10 5.78
C LEU A 430 -19.18 12.73 6.67
N ALA A 431 -19.01 14.00 7.09
CA ALA A 431 -20.00 14.72 7.89
C ALA A 431 -21.34 14.93 7.14
N SER A 432 -21.29 15.23 5.84
CA SER A 432 -22.48 15.31 4.98
C SER A 432 -23.23 13.98 4.90
N ILE A 433 -22.53 12.86 4.70
CA ILE A 433 -23.13 11.52 4.67
C ILE A 433 -23.75 11.16 6.03
N LYS A 434 -23.08 11.48 7.15
CA LYS A 434 -23.62 11.29 8.51
C LYS A 434 -24.92 12.06 8.74
N ALA A 435 -24.99 13.33 8.30
CA ALA A 435 -26.22 14.12 8.37
C ALA A 435 -27.35 13.49 7.53
N GLN A 436 -27.07 13.10 6.28
CA GLN A 436 -28.07 12.47 5.41
C GLN A 436 -28.60 11.14 5.97
N ILE A 437 -27.72 10.29 6.52
CA ILE A 437 -28.10 9.04 7.19
C ILE A 437 -28.98 9.33 8.41
N ASN A 438 -28.58 10.28 9.26
CA ASN A 438 -29.35 10.70 10.42
C ASN A 438 -30.76 11.18 10.05
N ASP A 439 -30.85 12.07 9.07
CA ASP A 439 -32.10 12.75 8.72
C ASP A 439 -33.08 11.76 8.04
N GLN A 440 -32.57 10.86 7.19
CA GLN A 440 -33.37 9.77 6.62
C GLN A 440 -33.79 8.75 7.68
N ALA A 441 -32.93 8.41 8.64
CA ALA A 441 -33.27 7.52 9.74
C ALA A 441 -34.36 8.13 10.65
N GLN A 442 -34.25 9.41 11.00
CA GLN A 442 -35.28 10.12 11.79
C GLN A 442 -36.60 10.23 11.02
N ALA A 443 -36.56 10.51 9.71
CA ALA A 443 -37.74 10.51 8.85
C ALA A 443 -38.37 9.11 8.71
N ALA A 444 -37.56 8.04 8.73
CA ALA A 444 -38.06 6.66 8.76
C ALA A 444 -38.70 6.33 10.13
N LEU A 445 -38.05 6.66 11.25
CA LEU A 445 -38.65 6.48 12.59
C LEU A 445 -39.98 7.25 12.75
N ALA A 446 -40.06 8.49 12.27
CA ALA A 446 -41.28 9.29 12.29
C ALA A 446 -42.37 8.76 11.34
N ARG A 447 -42.01 8.10 10.23
CA ARG A 447 -42.97 7.32 9.43
C ARG A 447 -43.44 6.07 10.18
N ALA A 448 -42.54 5.33 10.81
CA ALA A 448 -42.86 4.10 11.55
C ALA A 448 -43.72 4.35 12.81
N SER A 449 -43.59 5.51 13.48
CA SER A 449 -44.49 5.87 14.59
C SER A 449 -45.91 6.17 14.10
N ASN A 450 -46.04 6.78 12.92
CA ASN A 450 -47.29 7.34 12.40
C ASN A 450 -48.05 6.41 11.42
N ALA A 451 -47.39 5.38 10.89
CA ALA A 451 -48.00 4.35 10.05
C ALA A 451 -49.14 3.62 10.77
N ILE A 452 -50.15 3.16 10.03
CA ILE A 452 -51.39 2.62 10.60
C ILE A 452 -51.36 1.09 10.68
N SER A 453 -50.82 0.44 9.66
CA SER A 453 -50.68 -1.03 9.61
C SER A 453 -49.44 -1.50 10.36
N LEU A 454 -49.57 -2.60 11.12
CA LEU A 454 -48.43 -3.24 11.79
C LEU A 454 -47.34 -3.70 10.81
N GLU A 455 -47.71 -4.16 9.61
CA GLU A 455 -46.75 -4.60 8.59
C GLU A 455 -45.99 -3.42 7.97
N GLU A 456 -46.67 -2.28 7.77
CA GLU A 456 -46.06 -1.01 7.32
C GLU A 456 -45.11 -0.45 8.39
N LYS A 457 -45.55 -0.42 9.65
CA LYS A 457 -44.71 -0.04 10.80
C LYS A 457 -43.43 -0.88 10.85
N MET A 458 -43.55 -2.20 10.71
CA MET A 458 -42.41 -3.13 10.73
C MET A 458 -41.47 -2.90 9.53
N LEU A 459 -42.00 -2.76 8.32
CA LEU A 459 -41.21 -2.47 7.11
C LEU A 459 -40.37 -1.20 7.30
N VAL A 460 -40.98 -0.10 7.72
CA VAL A 460 -40.28 1.18 7.89
C VAL A 460 -39.35 1.17 9.13
N SER A 461 -39.67 0.42 10.19
CA SER A 461 -38.73 0.23 11.32
C SER A 461 -37.48 -0.55 10.91
N THR A 462 -37.59 -1.54 10.00
CA THR A 462 -36.41 -2.21 9.44
C THR A 462 -35.59 -1.33 8.49
N GLU A 463 -36.24 -0.45 7.70
CA GLU A 463 -35.56 0.60 6.93
C GLU A 463 -34.76 1.55 7.84
N ALA A 464 -35.40 2.07 8.90
CA ALA A 464 -34.77 2.93 9.89
C ALA A 464 -33.57 2.24 10.58
N THR A 465 -33.76 0.99 11.00
CA THR A 465 -32.71 0.19 11.65
C THR A 465 -31.49 0.04 10.73
N ARG A 466 -31.69 -0.29 9.46
CA ARG A 466 -30.59 -0.45 8.48
C ARG A 466 -29.81 0.86 8.23
N LEU A 467 -30.51 2.00 8.20
CA LEU A 467 -29.85 3.31 8.09
C LEU A 467 -29.03 3.64 9.35
N LEU A 468 -29.55 3.32 10.54
CA LEU A 468 -28.86 3.55 11.81
C LEU A 468 -27.66 2.62 12.00
N GLU A 469 -27.73 1.37 11.55
CA GLU A 469 -26.58 0.44 11.52
C GLU A 469 -25.45 1.00 10.66
N LEU A 470 -25.76 1.49 9.47
CA LEU A 470 -24.80 2.15 8.57
C LEU A 470 -24.18 3.40 9.22
N GLY A 471 -24.98 4.20 9.94
CA GLY A 471 -24.51 5.38 10.66
C GLY A 471 -23.55 5.05 11.79
N VAL A 472 -23.79 3.96 12.53
CA VAL A 472 -22.92 3.47 13.62
C VAL A 472 -21.67 2.76 13.09
N GLU A 473 -21.72 2.12 11.93
CA GLU A 473 -20.53 1.60 11.23
C GLU A 473 -19.62 2.75 10.73
N LEU A 474 -20.23 3.83 10.24
CA LEU A 474 -19.56 5.05 9.80
C LEU A 474 -19.02 5.92 10.97
N ASP A 475 -19.58 5.77 12.18
CA ASP A 475 -19.06 6.34 13.41
C ASP A 475 -19.42 5.53 14.67
N PRO A 476 -18.55 4.60 15.10
CA PRO A 476 -18.75 3.86 16.35
C PRO A 476 -18.70 4.73 17.62
N SER A 477 -18.38 6.03 17.51
CA SER A 477 -18.33 6.97 18.64
C SER A 477 -19.56 7.87 18.78
N ASP A 478 -20.47 7.92 17.78
CA ASP A 478 -21.75 8.65 17.90
C ASP A 478 -22.73 7.86 18.79
N THR A 479 -22.70 8.18 20.09
CA THR A 479 -23.58 7.60 21.11
C THR A 479 -25.06 7.87 20.87
N ARG A 480 -25.42 8.90 20.08
CA ARG A 480 -26.80 9.27 19.77
C ARG A 480 -27.33 8.44 18.60
N LEU A 481 -26.51 8.15 17.58
CA LEU A 481 -26.85 7.15 16.56
C LEU A 481 -26.94 5.74 17.18
N ALA A 482 -26.02 5.38 18.08
CA ALA A 482 -26.09 4.12 18.82
C ALA A 482 -27.33 4.01 19.73
N GLY A 483 -27.77 5.12 20.34
CA GLY A 483 -29.04 5.20 21.08
C GLY A 483 -30.25 4.92 20.18
N LEU A 484 -30.41 5.71 19.12
CA LEU A 484 -31.50 5.55 18.14
C LEU A 484 -31.54 4.14 17.52
N LEU A 485 -30.38 3.53 17.29
CA LEU A 485 -30.30 2.14 16.80
C LEU A 485 -30.89 1.13 17.79
N ASN A 486 -30.60 1.29 19.08
CA ASN A 486 -31.15 0.43 20.12
C ASN A 486 -32.67 0.63 20.27
N ASP A 487 -33.15 1.88 20.21
CA ASP A 487 -34.57 2.21 20.23
C ASP A 487 -35.31 1.59 19.02
N SER A 488 -34.73 1.72 17.82
CA SER A 488 -35.28 1.13 16.58
C SER A 488 -35.32 -0.40 16.62
N ARG A 489 -34.29 -1.05 17.18
CA ARG A 489 -34.25 -2.50 17.39
C ARG A 489 -35.27 -2.96 18.44
N ALA A 490 -35.45 -2.22 19.54
CA ALA A 490 -36.47 -2.52 20.54
C ALA A 490 -37.89 -2.42 19.93
N LEU A 491 -38.15 -1.37 19.15
CA LEU A 491 -39.39 -1.14 18.42
C LEU A 491 -39.70 -2.28 17.42
N SER A 492 -38.70 -2.70 16.63
CA SER A 492 -38.82 -3.86 15.72
C SER A 492 -39.15 -5.16 16.45
N VAL A 493 -38.52 -5.42 17.60
CA VAL A 493 -38.79 -6.61 18.43
C VAL A 493 -40.19 -6.58 19.05
N GLU A 494 -40.68 -5.39 19.43
CA GLU A 494 -42.05 -5.22 19.92
C GLU A 494 -43.08 -5.52 18.82
N MET A 495 -42.89 -4.97 17.61
CA MET A 495 -43.77 -5.21 16.46
C MET A 495 -43.83 -6.69 16.07
N GLN A 496 -42.69 -7.39 16.11
CA GLN A 496 -42.66 -8.85 15.89
C GLN A 496 -43.44 -9.62 16.97
N ARG A 497 -43.35 -9.21 18.25
CA ARG A 497 -44.16 -9.80 19.33
C ARG A 497 -45.65 -9.52 19.13
N ALA A 498 -46.02 -8.29 18.74
CA ALA A 498 -47.39 -7.90 18.44
C ALA A 498 -47.99 -8.77 17.32
N ARG A 499 -47.23 -8.99 16.23
CA ARG A 499 -47.65 -9.85 15.13
C ARG A 499 -47.86 -11.30 15.58
N GLN A 500 -46.90 -11.88 16.32
CA GLN A 500 -47.04 -13.26 16.84
C GLN A 500 -48.20 -13.42 17.82
N ALA A 501 -48.44 -12.42 18.68
CA ALA A 501 -49.56 -12.45 19.62
C ALA A 501 -50.91 -12.37 18.89
N LEU A 502 -50.99 -11.60 17.80
CA LEU A 502 -52.18 -11.47 16.96
C LEU A 502 -52.44 -12.75 16.14
N GLU A 503 -51.40 -13.35 15.55
CA GLU A 503 -51.46 -14.64 14.84
C GLU A 503 -51.85 -15.80 15.79
N ARG A 504 -51.42 -15.78 17.06
CA ARG A 504 -51.86 -16.75 18.08
C ARG A 504 -53.29 -16.49 18.54
N ALA A 505 -53.67 -15.24 18.80
CA ALA A 505 -55.00 -14.90 19.27
C ALA A 505 -56.09 -15.27 18.24
N SER A 506 -55.86 -15.06 16.94
CA SER A 506 -56.80 -15.49 15.90
C SER A 506 -56.90 -17.02 15.79
N ALA A 507 -55.79 -17.75 15.94
CA ALA A 507 -55.80 -19.22 16.01
C ALA A 507 -56.52 -19.76 17.27
N MET A 508 -56.48 -19.04 18.39
CA MET A 508 -57.22 -19.36 19.62
C MET A 508 -58.73 -19.08 19.46
N ILE A 509 -59.10 -17.96 18.85
CA ILE A 509 -60.49 -17.60 18.53
C ILE A 509 -61.12 -18.65 17.61
N ALA A 510 -60.39 -19.11 16.59
CA ALA A 510 -60.85 -20.14 15.66
C ALA A 510 -61.10 -21.52 16.31
N GLN A 511 -60.46 -21.81 17.45
CA GLN A 511 -60.69 -23.05 18.22
C GLN A 511 -61.94 -22.97 19.12
N ASN A 512 -62.38 -21.76 19.50
CA ASN A 512 -63.64 -21.49 20.19
C ASN A 512 -63.86 -22.24 21.53
N PHE A 513 -62.78 -22.56 22.25
CA PHE A 513 -62.82 -23.02 23.64
C PHE A 513 -62.72 -21.83 24.60
N ASP A 514 -63.43 -21.87 25.73
CA ASP A 514 -63.57 -20.70 26.61
C ASP A 514 -62.25 -20.28 27.30
N SER A 515 -61.35 -21.24 27.55
CA SER A 515 -59.97 -20.97 28.00
C SER A 515 -59.15 -20.23 26.95
N GLU A 516 -59.24 -20.66 25.69
CA GLU A 516 -58.53 -20.07 24.56
C GLU A 516 -59.09 -18.68 24.22
N LEU A 517 -60.41 -18.48 24.33
CA LEU A 517 -61.07 -17.18 24.20
C LEU A 517 -60.61 -16.20 25.30
N ALA A 518 -60.51 -16.66 26.55
CA ALA A 518 -59.97 -15.85 27.65
C ALA A 518 -58.48 -15.53 27.46
N GLN A 519 -57.69 -16.46 26.92
CA GLN A 519 -56.27 -16.21 26.63
C GLN A 519 -56.07 -15.28 25.43
N ALA A 520 -56.85 -15.43 24.35
CA ALA A 520 -56.86 -14.55 23.19
C ALA A 520 -57.26 -13.11 23.56
N ARG A 521 -58.26 -12.96 24.45
CA ARG A 521 -58.63 -11.69 25.08
C ARG A 521 -57.44 -11.04 25.77
N ALA A 522 -56.71 -11.78 26.61
CA ALA A 522 -55.55 -11.26 27.33
C ALA A 522 -54.42 -10.84 26.37
N MET A 523 -54.16 -11.61 25.31
CA MET A 523 -53.20 -11.24 24.27
C MET A 523 -53.62 -9.95 23.54
N LEU A 524 -54.88 -9.84 23.10
CA LEU A 524 -55.37 -8.68 22.35
C LEU A 524 -55.57 -7.42 23.20
N ALA A 525 -55.83 -7.54 24.51
CA ALA A 525 -55.78 -6.41 25.43
C ALA A 525 -54.37 -5.80 25.51
N GLY A 526 -53.33 -6.65 25.50
CA GLY A 526 -51.93 -6.21 25.48
C GLY A 526 -51.46 -5.50 24.20
N LEU A 527 -52.26 -5.51 23.12
CA LEU A 527 -51.91 -4.87 21.83
C LEU A 527 -52.70 -3.57 21.57
N ARG A 528 -53.18 -2.90 22.62
CA ARG A 528 -54.02 -1.69 22.51
C ARG A 528 -53.42 -0.58 21.63
N ASP A 529 -52.11 -0.42 21.62
CA ASP A 529 -51.45 0.65 20.84
C ASP A 529 -51.38 0.35 19.33
N TYR A 530 -51.86 -0.84 18.93
CA TYR A 530 -52.10 -1.29 17.56
C TYR A 530 -53.61 -1.29 17.20
N ALA A 531 -54.46 -0.60 17.97
CA ALA A 531 -55.94 -0.55 17.83
C ALA A 531 -56.49 -0.08 16.46
N GLN A 532 -55.65 0.52 15.62
CA GLN A 532 -56.01 0.98 14.27
C GLN A 532 -55.69 -0.05 13.18
N ASP A 533 -54.92 -1.11 13.49
CA ASP A 533 -54.58 -2.16 12.53
C ASP A 533 -55.82 -2.98 12.14
N GLU A 534 -55.99 -3.26 10.85
CA GLU A 534 -57.16 -3.97 10.33
C GLU A 534 -57.28 -5.39 10.89
N ARG A 535 -56.18 -6.14 10.98
CA ARG A 535 -56.18 -7.51 11.49
C ARG A 535 -56.50 -7.55 12.98
N TYR A 536 -56.04 -6.55 13.73
CA TYR A 536 -56.39 -6.39 15.14
C TYR A 536 -57.90 -6.16 15.30
N ARG A 537 -58.45 -5.22 14.53
CA ARG A 537 -59.89 -4.87 14.58
C ARG A 537 -60.77 -6.05 14.15
N LEU A 538 -60.35 -6.83 13.16
CA LEU A 538 -61.03 -8.08 12.75
C LEU A 538 -60.99 -9.14 13.86
N SER A 539 -59.82 -9.41 14.45
CA SER A 539 -59.66 -10.42 15.51
C SER A 539 -60.46 -10.05 16.77
N VAL A 540 -60.43 -8.78 17.19
CA VAL A 540 -61.24 -8.30 18.32
C VAL A 540 -62.74 -8.33 18.00
N SER A 541 -63.12 -8.10 16.74
CA SER A 541 -64.51 -8.22 16.29
C SER A 541 -65.02 -9.67 16.33
N GLU A 542 -64.21 -10.64 15.91
CA GLU A 542 -64.58 -12.06 16.00
C GLU A 542 -64.66 -12.53 17.46
N LEU A 543 -63.65 -12.19 18.28
CA LEU A 543 -63.64 -12.47 19.72
C LEU A 543 -64.89 -11.89 20.43
N PHE A 544 -65.29 -10.67 20.07
CA PHE A 544 -66.48 -10.01 20.61
C PHE A 544 -67.76 -10.74 20.24
N ASN A 545 -67.89 -11.17 18.97
CA ASN A 545 -69.01 -11.98 18.53
C ASN A 545 -69.11 -13.31 19.30
N ARG A 546 -67.99 -14.00 19.58
CA ARG A 546 -67.98 -15.24 20.40
C ARG A 546 -68.43 -15.01 21.84
N HIS A 547 -67.98 -13.91 22.46
CA HIS A 547 -68.40 -13.57 23.83
C HIS A 547 -69.88 -13.15 23.88
N LEU A 548 -70.41 -12.51 22.83
CA LEU A 548 -71.85 -12.25 22.68
C LEU A 548 -72.65 -13.55 22.53
N GLU A 549 -72.20 -14.47 21.67
CA GLU A 549 -72.81 -15.79 21.44
C GLU A 549 -72.96 -16.56 22.77
N ARG A 550 -71.91 -16.60 23.61
CA ARG A 550 -71.99 -17.14 24.99
C ARG A 550 -72.96 -16.40 25.90
N ALA A 551 -72.96 -15.07 25.88
CA ALA A 551 -73.84 -14.26 26.71
C ALA A 551 -75.33 -14.39 26.33
N GLU A 552 -75.64 -14.60 25.05
CA GLU A 552 -77.00 -14.89 24.58
C GLU A 552 -77.44 -16.32 24.94
N ILE A 553 -76.57 -17.33 24.80
CA ILE A 553 -76.88 -18.72 25.22
C ILE A 553 -77.17 -18.79 26.73
N ALA A 554 -76.32 -18.19 27.58
CA ALA A 554 -76.54 -18.18 29.02
C ALA A 554 -77.84 -17.44 29.44
N LEU A 555 -78.31 -16.48 28.62
CA LEU A 555 -79.61 -15.83 28.81
C LEU A 555 -80.80 -16.74 28.43
N GLU A 556 -80.65 -17.59 27.41
CA GLU A 556 -81.68 -18.53 26.97
C GLU A 556 -81.78 -19.76 27.88
N GLU A 557 -80.66 -20.26 28.40
CA GLU A 557 -80.61 -21.32 29.42
C GLU A 557 -81.05 -20.83 30.82
N GLY A 558 -80.99 -19.52 31.05
CA GLY A 558 -81.49 -18.86 32.26
C GLY A 558 -80.47 -18.67 33.38
N ASP A 559 -79.17 -18.88 33.15
CA ASP A 559 -78.14 -18.53 34.12
C ASP A 559 -77.85 -17.02 34.10
N LEU A 560 -78.63 -16.31 34.92
CA LEU A 560 -78.56 -14.87 35.11
C LEU A 560 -77.27 -14.38 35.81
N THR A 561 -76.40 -15.31 36.23
CA THR A 561 -75.09 -15.08 36.84
C THR A 561 -73.97 -15.22 35.80
N GLU A 562 -73.94 -16.29 35.02
CA GLU A 562 -73.00 -16.46 33.91
C GLU A 562 -73.24 -15.42 32.81
N ALA A 563 -74.49 -15.16 32.43
CA ALA A 563 -74.85 -14.09 31.50
C ALA A 563 -74.41 -12.70 32.00
N GLN A 564 -74.32 -12.49 33.31
CA GLN A 564 -73.77 -11.26 33.89
C GLN A 564 -72.25 -11.20 33.73
N THR A 565 -71.53 -12.29 34.01
CA THR A 565 -70.07 -12.33 33.87
C THR A 565 -69.62 -12.13 32.42
N TRP A 566 -70.26 -12.79 31.44
CA TRP A 566 -69.95 -12.55 30.03
C TRP A 566 -70.23 -11.10 29.63
N LEU A 567 -71.36 -10.52 30.04
CA LEU A 567 -71.69 -9.12 29.76
C LEU A 567 -70.70 -8.12 30.40
N ASP A 568 -70.15 -8.43 31.57
CA ASP A 568 -69.11 -7.62 32.19
C ASP A 568 -67.75 -7.78 31.50
N THR A 569 -67.37 -8.99 31.04
CA THR A 569 -66.17 -9.14 30.18
C THR A 569 -66.30 -8.36 28.86
N LEU A 570 -67.50 -8.29 28.27
CA LEU A 570 -67.78 -7.53 27.05
C LEU A 570 -67.59 -6.00 27.21
N ARG A 571 -67.42 -5.48 28.44
CA ARG A 571 -67.22 -4.06 28.75
C ARG A 571 -65.75 -3.65 28.93
N GLU A 572 -64.82 -4.59 29.12
CA GLU A 572 -63.40 -4.30 29.37
C GLU A 572 -62.58 -4.26 28.06
N GLU A 573 -61.25 -4.12 28.17
CA GLU A 573 -60.35 -4.22 27.01
C GLU A 573 -60.24 -5.70 26.54
N PRO A 574 -60.12 -5.97 25.23
CA PRO A 574 -59.95 -5.04 24.11
C PRO A 574 -61.25 -4.40 23.57
N PHE A 575 -62.42 -4.87 23.99
CA PHE A 575 -63.69 -4.61 23.29
C PHE A 575 -64.17 -3.15 23.27
N ARG A 576 -63.75 -2.34 24.26
CA ARG A 576 -64.06 -0.89 24.34
C ARG A 576 -63.75 -0.12 23.05
N ILE A 577 -62.80 -0.59 22.25
CA ILE A 577 -62.32 0.02 21.00
C ILE A 577 -63.35 -0.08 19.86
N LEU A 578 -64.22 -1.10 19.85
CA LEU A 578 -65.15 -1.36 18.74
C LEU A 578 -66.44 -0.51 18.78
N GLY A 579 -66.75 0.13 19.91
CA GLY A 579 -67.88 1.06 20.01
C GLY A 579 -69.29 0.45 19.94
N ARG A 580 -69.44 -0.89 19.87
CA ARG A 580 -70.74 -1.59 19.72
C ARG A 580 -71.62 -1.59 20.98
N ARG A 581 -72.04 -0.40 21.42
CA ARG A 581 -72.88 -0.20 22.61
C ARG A 581 -74.31 -0.72 22.44
N THR A 582 -74.82 -0.78 21.21
CA THR A 582 -76.19 -1.21 20.89
C THR A 582 -76.46 -2.66 21.29
N GLU A 583 -75.59 -3.59 20.87
CA GLU A 583 -75.66 -5.03 21.18
C GLU A 583 -75.62 -5.26 22.70
N LEU A 584 -74.66 -4.62 23.40
CA LEU A 584 -74.58 -4.60 24.86
C LEU A 584 -75.88 -4.10 25.52
N THR A 585 -76.43 -2.95 25.10
CA THR A 585 -77.67 -2.41 25.69
C THR A 585 -78.90 -3.28 25.44
N ARG A 586 -78.89 -4.08 24.37
CA ARG A 586 -79.95 -5.06 24.07
C ARG A 586 -79.89 -6.25 25.03
N LEU A 587 -78.72 -6.87 25.21
CA LEU A 587 -78.55 -7.93 26.22
C LEU A 587 -78.86 -7.43 27.63
N GLU A 588 -78.42 -6.21 28.00
CA GLU A 588 -78.76 -5.64 29.31
C GLU A 588 -80.28 -5.51 29.51
N ALA A 589 -81.04 -5.13 28.47
CA ALA A 589 -82.49 -5.05 28.55
C ALA A 589 -83.15 -6.43 28.68
N GLN A 590 -82.59 -7.48 28.07
CA GLN A 590 -83.03 -8.87 28.23
C GLN A 590 -82.73 -9.39 29.66
N LEU A 591 -81.47 -9.27 30.10
CA LEU A 591 -81.02 -9.69 31.44
C LEU A 591 -81.83 -9.02 32.57
N ARG A 592 -82.15 -7.73 32.42
CA ARG A 592 -83.00 -6.99 33.38
C ARG A 592 -84.45 -7.51 33.41
N ARG A 593 -85.03 -7.92 32.26
CA ARG A 593 -86.39 -8.49 32.18
C ARG A 593 -86.48 -9.84 32.88
N GLU A 594 -85.51 -10.73 32.66
CA GLU A 594 -85.53 -12.04 33.34
C GLU A 594 -85.18 -11.93 34.84
N LYS A 595 -84.24 -11.07 35.22
CA LYS A 595 -84.01 -10.72 36.65
C LYS A 595 -85.26 -10.13 37.31
N GLN A 596 -86.13 -9.43 36.58
CA GLN A 596 -87.44 -8.99 37.08
C GLN A 596 -88.46 -10.13 37.15
N ARG A 597 -88.57 -10.99 36.13
CA ARG A 597 -89.49 -12.15 36.12
C ARG A 597 -89.19 -13.12 37.27
N GLY A 598 -87.93 -13.51 37.45
CA GLY A 598 -87.50 -14.37 38.57
C GLY A 598 -87.80 -13.73 39.93
N ARG A 599 -87.51 -12.43 40.10
CA ARG A 599 -87.86 -11.70 41.33
C ARG A 599 -89.38 -11.62 41.57
N LEU A 600 -90.19 -11.41 40.55
CA LEU A 600 -91.66 -11.38 40.68
C LEU A 600 -92.22 -12.75 41.11
N LEU A 601 -91.70 -13.85 40.55
CA LEU A 601 -92.06 -15.20 40.97
C LEU A 601 -91.64 -15.48 42.41
N ILE A 602 -90.40 -15.14 42.80
CA ILE A 602 -89.92 -15.28 44.18
C ILE A 602 -90.78 -14.45 45.15
N MET A 603 -91.10 -13.19 44.82
CA MET A 603 -91.94 -12.32 45.66
C MET A 603 -93.39 -12.82 45.75
N ALA A 604 -93.93 -13.43 44.69
CA ALA A 604 -95.25 -14.07 44.74
C ALA A 604 -95.25 -15.32 45.64
N ILE A 605 -94.19 -16.14 45.57
CA ILE A 605 -94.01 -17.31 46.45
C ILE A 605 -93.82 -16.86 47.91
N LEU A 606 -92.96 -15.87 48.17
CA LEU A 606 -92.75 -15.32 49.51
C LEU A 606 -94.04 -14.70 50.07
N GLY A 607 -94.79 -13.96 49.25
CA GLY A 607 -96.09 -13.41 49.61
C GLY A 607 -97.10 -14.51 49.95
N GLY A 608 -97.15 -15.58 49.17
CA GLY A 608 -97.95 -16.78 49.46
C GLY A 608 -97.57 -17.44 50.79
N ILE A 609 -96.28 -17.62 51.04
CA ILE A 609 -95.76 -18.16 52.32
C ILE A 609 -96.13 -17.25 53.49
N ILE A 610 -95.99 -15.92 53.35
CA ILE A 610 -96.38 -14.94 54.38
C ILE A 610 -97.90 -14.96 54.64
N ILE A 611 -98.73 -15.13 53.61
CA ILE A 611 -100.19 -15.28 53.76
C ILE A 611 -100.52 -16.60 54.49
N ILE A 612 -99.85 -17.70 54.16
CA ILE A 612 -100.04 -19.01 54.83
C ILE A 612 -99.60 -18.94 56.29
N LEU A 613 -98.44 -18.35 56.58
CA LEU A 613 -97.96 -18.15 57.96
C LEU A 613 -98.85 -17.18 58.76
N GLY A 614 -99.35 -16.12 58.13
CA GLY A 614 -100.31 -15.19 58.74
C GLY A 614 -101.65 -15.86 59.06
N ALA A 615 -102.15 -16.72 58.18
CA ALA A 615 -103.33 -17.54 58.44
C ALA A 615 -103.09 -18.56 59.57
N LEU A 616 -101.92 -19.22 59.60
CA LEU A 616 -101.55 -20.16 60.66
C LEU A 616 -101.42 -19.45 62.03
N ALA A 617 -100.84 -18.26 62.06
CA ALA A 617 -100.78 -17.41 63.26
C ALA A 617 -102.16 -16.90 63.69
N PHE A 618 -103.08 -16.67 62.76
CA PHE A 618 -104.49 -16.32 63.06
C PHE A 618 -105.23 -17.50 63.70
N VAL A 619 -105.04 -18.73 63.18
CA VAL A 619 -105.69 -19.95 63.70
C VAL A 619 -105.14 -20.37 65.06
N THR A 620 -103.85 -20.13 65.33
CA THR A 620 -103.19 -20.52 66.60
C THR A 620 -103.25 -19.46 67.71
N ARG A 621 -103.91 -18.31 67.48
CA ARG A 621 -104.09 -17.20 68.44
C ARG A 621 -104.24 -17.60 69.92
N PRO A 622 -105.19 -18.47 70.34
CA PRO A 622 -105.45 -18.76 71.74
C PRO A 622 -104.30 -19.48 72.48
N GLN A 623 -103.21 -19.87 71.80
CA GLN A 623 -102.03 -20.49 72.45
C GLN A 623 -100.88 -19.52 72.73
N TRP A 624 -100.87 -18.32 72.15
CA TRP A 624 -99.73 -17.38 72.25
C TRP A 624 -100.08 -16.03 72.88
N GLU A 625 -101.37 -15.69 72.94
CA GLU A 625 -101.89 -14.43 73.49
C GLU A 625 -101.43 -14.09 74.94
N PRO A 626 -101.38 -15.03 75.92
CA PRO A 626 -100.98 -14.70 77.30
C PRO A 626 -99.47 -14.43 77.49
N VAL A 627 -98.63 -14.65 76.47
CA VAL A 627 -97.18 -14.36 76.54
C VAL A 627 -96.90 -12.87 76.28
N LEU A 628 -97.82 -12.14 75.64
CA LEU A 628 -97.59 -10.78 75.18
C LEU A 628 -98.22 -9.69 76.08
N PHE A 629 -99.15 -10.02 77.00
CA PHE A 629 -99.90 -9.02 77.78
C PHE A 629 -100.24 -9.45 79.24
N PRO A 630 -99.38 -9.17 80.24
CA PRO A 630 -99.68 -9.35 81.66
C PRO A 630 -100.29 -8.10 82.33
N PRO A 631 -101.10 -8.24 83.41
CA PRO A 631 -101.73 -7.12 84.16
C PRO A 631 -100.83 -6.49 85.26
N PRO A 632 -101.18 -5.30 85.82
CA PRO A 632 -100.27 -4.47 86.62
C PRO A 632 -100.49 -4.49 88.17
N THR A 633 -99.59 -3.80 88.91
CA THR A 633 -99.69 -3.34 90.35
C THR A 633 -99.15 -4.36 91.39
N ALA A 634 -98.32 -4.04 92.41
CA ALA A 634 -97.62 -2.80 92.82
C ALA A 634 -96.32 -3.05 93.65
N THR A 635 -95.49 -1.99 93.71
CA THR A 635 -94.57 -1.51 94.78
C THR A 635 -94.55 -2.30 96.11
N ALA A 636 -93.40 -2.68 96.70
CA ALA A 636 -92.47 -1.79 97.43
C ALA A 636 -91.18 -2.52 97.91
N THR A 637 -90.08 -1.92 98.43
CA THR A 637 -89.42 -0.58 98.28
C THR A 637 -88.08 -0.60 99.06
N GLU A 638 -86.98 -0.15 98.42
CA GLU A 638 -85.64 0.27 98.98
C GLU A 638 -84.77 -0.74 99.79
N THR A 639 -83.43 -0.65 99.81
CA THR A 639 -82.43 0.35 99.30
C THR A 639 -81.21 -0.40 98.67
N TYR A 640 -79.99 0.08 98.34
CA TYR A 640 -79.25 1.34 98.57
C TYR A 640 -78.27 1.72 97.40
N THR A 641 -77.01 2.08 97.68
CA THR A 641 -76.03 2.78 96.80
C THR A 641 -74.57 2.32 97.07
N PRO A 642 -73.49 2.79 96.37
CA PRO A 642 -73.37 3.69 95.18
C PRO A 642 -72.70 3.03 93.92
N SER A 643 -73.01 3.37 92.65
CA SER A 643 -72.67 4.56 91.79
C SER A 643 -71.18 4.60 91.31
N ILE A 644 -70.73 4.89 90.06
CA ILE A 644 -71.11 5.73 88.87
C ILE A 644 -70.82 4.99 87.51
N THR A 645 -71.15 5.33 86.24
CA THR A 645 -71.53 6.56 85.45
C THR A 645 -70.30 7.36 84.90
N PRO A 646 -70.18 7.89 83.63
CA PRO A 646 -71.17 8.21 82.55
C PRO A 646 -70.84 7.77 81.06
N THR A 647 -71.63 8.25 80.07
CA THR A 647 -71.50 8.11 78.58
C THR A 647 -71.81 9.44 77.81
N PRO A 648 -71.62 9.57 76.47
CA PRO A 648 -72.78 9.63 75.53
C PRO A 648 -72.54 9.11 74.06
N SER A 649 -72.64 9.97 73.00
CA SER A 649 -72.94 9.66 71.57
C SER A 649 -72.53 10.81 70.60
N ASP A 650 -72.42 10.58 69.26
CA ASP A 650 -73.14 11.33 68.17
C ASP A 650 -72.66 11.06 66.71
N THR A 651 -73.34 11.63 65.69
CA THR A 651 -73.21 11.31 64.23
C THR A 651 -73.62 12.49 63.32
N PRO A 652 -72.84 12.84 62.26
CA PRO A 652 -73.39 12.84 60.88
C PRO A 652 -72.37 12.61 59.72
N THR A 653 -72.88 12.41 58.50
CA THR A 653 -72.17 12.47 57.19
C THR A 653 -72.42 13.84 56.50
N PRO A 654 -71.53 14.33 55.59
CA PRO A 654 -71.67 14.04 54.15
C PRO A 654 -70.34 14.04 53.33
N SER A 655 -70.45 14.10 52.00
CA SER A 655 -69.38 13.93 50.98
C SER A 655 -68.89 15.24 50.33
N SER A 656 -67.63 15.29 49.86
CA SER A 656 -67.27 15.79 48.49
C SER A 656 -65.76 15.72 48.18
N THR A 657 -65.43 15.51 46.89
CA THR A 657 -64.10 15.61 46.24
C THR A 657 -63.81 17.07 45.82
N PRO A 658 -62.54 17.51 45.60
CA PRO A 658 -61.81 17.21 44.35
C PRO A 658 -60.25 17.13 44.42
N THR A 659 -59.63 16.72 43.31
CA THR A 659 -58.19 16.84 42.96
C THR A 659 -57.87 18.19 42.31
N PRO A 660 -56.62 18.72 42.38
CA PRO A 660 -55.49 18.42 41.46
C PRO A 660 -54.18 18.05 42.22
N SER A 661 -53.13 17.40 41.69
CA SER A 661 -52.32 17.54 40.46
C SER A 661 -51.33 18.73 40.43
N GLU A 662 -50.03 18.48 40.67
CA GLU A 662 -48.95 18.75 39.69
C GLU A 662 -47.56 18.14 40.11
N THR A 663 -46.58 18.21 39.20
CA THR A 663 -45.28 17.49 39.20
C THR A 663 -44.09 18.41 39.57
N PRO A 664 -42.87 17.89 39.89
CA PRO A 664 -41.86 17.70 38.82
C PRO A 664 -40.85 16.54 38.99
N THR A 665 -40.05 16.37 37.92
CA THR A 665 -38.88 15.49 37.62
C THR A 665 -37.65 15.76 38.56
N ALA A 666 -36.53 14.99 38.62
CA ALA A 666 -35.95 13.93 37.76
C ALA A 666 -34.88 13.02 38.46
N SER A 667 -34.61 11.83 37.87
CA SER A 667 -33.32 11.15 37.50
C SER A 667 -32.04 11.25 38.41
N ILE A 668 -31.02 10.35 38.41
CA ILE A 668 -30.49 9.38 37.41
C ILE A 668 -29.94 8.08 38.09
N THR A 669 -29.82 7.00 37.31
CA THR A 669 -29.19 5.66 37.53
C THR A 669 -27.66 5.66 37.83
N PRO A 670 -27.05 4.54 38.29
CA PRO A 670 -26.47 3.53 37.36
C PRO A 670 -26.64 2.04 37.79
N SER A 671 -26.02 1.11 37.04
CA SER A 671 -26.21 -0.36 37.13
C SER A 671 -24.84 -1.14 37.19
N PRO A 672 -24.65 -2.40 36.72
CA PRO A 672 -24.39 -3.56 37.60
C PRO A 672 -23.01 -4.24 37.41
N THR A 673 -22.72 -5.30 38.20
CA THR A 673 -21.55 -6.19 38.01
C THR A 673 -21.89 -7.67 38.26
N ASN A 674 -21.19 -8.58 37.58
CA ASN A 674 -21.48 -10.02 37.47
C ASN A 674 -20.90 -10.92 38.58
N THR A 675 -21.46 -12.14 38.70
CA THR A 675 -20.94 -13.25 39.51
C THR A 675 -20.84 -14.54 38.67
N PRO A 676 -19.64 -15.12 38.44
CA PRO A 676 -19.50 -16.46 37.86
C PRO A 676 -19.25 -17.54 38.93
N SER A 677 -19.94 -18.69 38.82
CA SER A 677 -19.66 -19.91 39.59
C SER A 677 -19.04 -20.98 38.69
N ASN A 678 -18.17 -21.84 39.22
CA ASN A 678 -17.26 -22.66 38.41
C ASN A 678 -17.30 -24.17 38.76
N THR A 679 -18.05 -24.95 37.97
CA THR A 679 -17.98 -26.42 37.74
C THR A 679 -19.10 -26.77 36.74
N PRO A 680 -19.00 -27.83 35.89
CA PRO A 680 -18.30 -29.10 36.16
C PRO A 680 -17.43 -29.65 34.99
N THR A 681 -16.93 -30.86 35.26
CA THR A 681 -16.19 -31.85 34.45
C THR A 681 -16.61 -32.02 32.98
N ALA A 682 -15.62 -32.23 32.09
CA ALA A 682 -15.76 -33.03 30.86
C ALA A 682 -14.42 -33.71 30.48
N THR A 683 -14.46 -34.95 30.02
CA THR A 683 -13.27 -35.76 29.64
C THR A 683 -13.54 -36.46 28.31
N TRP A 684 -12.71 -36.26 27.28
CA TRP A 684 -12.81 -37.01 26.02
C TRP A 684 -11.44 -37.30 25.37
N THR A 685 -11.40 -38.38 24.61
CA THR A 685 -10.20 -39.02 24.02
C THR A 685 -10.08 -38.77 22.52
N VAL A 686 -8.86 -38.95 21.99
CA VAL A 686 -8.55 -38.86 20.55
C VAL A 686 -8.61 -40.24 19.90
N THR A 687 -9.28 -40.34 18.75
CA THR A 687 -9.16 -41.49 17.82
C THR A 687 -9.30 -41.00 16.37
N PRO A 688 -8.30 -41.17 15.49
CA PRO A 688 -8.40 -40.82 14.07
C PRO A 688 -8.79 -42.02 13.20
N SER A 689 -9.69 -41.81 12.22
CA SER A 689 -9.87 -42.72 11.07
C SER A 689 -10.64 -42.03 9.94
N LEU A 690 -10.00 -41.85 8.78
CA LEU A 690 -10.67 -41.66 7.49
C LEU A 690 -9.82 -42.31 6.40
N THR A 691 -10.43 -43.26 5.69
CA THR A 691 -9.81 -44.02 4.59
C THR A 691 -10.44 -43.59 3.28
N VAL A 692 -9.65 -43.34 2.24
CA VAL A 692 -10.15 -42.98 0.90
C VAL A 692 -9.90 -44.12 -0.07
N THR A 693 -10.98 -44.70 -0.60
CA THR A 693 -10.95 -45.72 -1.67
C THR A 693 -11.20 -45.11 -3.04
N PRO A 694 -10.39 -45.40 -4.07
CA PRO A 694 -10.65 -44.99 -5.45
C PRO A 694 -11.69 -45.90 -6.13
N SER A 695 -12.35 -45.41 -7.18
CA SER A 695 -13.16 -46.21 -8.09
C SER A 695 -12.99 -45.73 -9.53
N ASN A 696 -12.89 -46.67 -10.47
CA ASN A 696 -12.75 -46.42 -11.91
C ASN A 696 -13.99 -46.92 -12.66
N THR A 697 -14.53 -46.12 -13.58
CA THR A 697 -15.35 -46.60 -14.70
C THR A 697 -15.22 -45.62 -15.87
N PRO A 698 -14.78 -46.05 -17.07
CA PRO A 698 -14.73 -45.22 -18.26
C PRO A 698 -16.02 -45.28 -19.08
N THR A 699 -16.29 -44.23 -19.86
CA THR A 699 -17.29 -44.23 -20.93
C THR A 699 -16.71 -43.53 -22.15
N GLU A 700 -16.54 -44.25 -23.27
CA GLU A 700 -16.20 -43.64 -24.55
C GLU A 700 -17.47 -43.21 -25.31
N THR A 701 -17.36 -42.13 -26.10
CA THR A 701 -18.28 -41.85 -27.22
C THR A 701 -17.53 -41.04 -28.27
N TYR A 702 -17.37 -41.60 -29.47
CA TYR A 702 -16.78 -40.92 -30.63
C TYR A 702 -17.87 -40.31 -31.51
N THR A 703 -17.75 -39.01 -31.84
CA THR A 703 -18.46 -38.40 -32.96
C THR A 703 -17.59 -37.31 -33.61
N PRO A 704 -17.12 -37.48 -34.86
CA PRO A 704 -16.32 -36.45 -35.54
C PRO A 704 -17.19 -35.47 -36.33
N THR A 705 -16.88 -34.17 -36.24
CA THR A 705 -17.43 -33.15 -37.14
C THR A 705 -16.30 -32.23 -37.60
N HIS A 706 -15.95 -32.27 -38.89
CA HIS A 706 -15.02 -31.31 -39.49
C HIS A 706 -15.73 -29.98 -39.76
N THR A 707 -15.12 -28.87 -39.35
CA THR A 707 -15.47 -27.53 -39.85
C THR A 707 -14.18 -26.70 -39.88
N PRO A 708 -13.78 -26.12 -41.03
CA PRO A 708 -12.49 -25.44 -41.13
C PRO A 708 -12.49 -24.11 -40.37
N THR A 709 -11.57 -23.96 -39.42
CA THR A 709 -11.33 -22.69 -38.72
C THR A 709 -10.34 -21.84 -39.50
N VAL A 710 -10.63 -20.54 -39.64
CA VAL A 710 -9.77 -19.58 -40.37
C VAL A 710 -8.53 -19.24 -39.54
N THR A 711 -7.36 -19.20 -40.20
CA THR A 711 -6.06 -18.87 -39.62
C THR A 711 -6.00 -17.42 -39.10
N PRO A 712 -5.74 -17.18 -37.80
CA PRO A 712 -5.22 -15.90 -37.33
C PRO A 712 -3.71 -15.80 -37.61
N THR A 713 -3.26 -14.60 -37.98
CA THR A 713 -1.87 -14.31 -38.38
C THR A 713 -0.87 -14.51 -37.23
N TYR A 714 0.37 -14.89 -37.57
CA TYR A 714 1.49 -14.83 -36.62
C TYR A 714 1.70 -13.39 -36.10
N THR A 715 1.86 -13.25 -34.80
CA THR A 715 2.46 -12.07 -34.15
C THR A 715 3.83 -12.51 -33.64
N GLU A 716 4.89 -11.72 -33.88
CA GLU A 716 6.24 -12.11 -33.45
C GLU A 716 6.34 -12.13 -31.91
N THR A 717 6.79 -13.27 -31.39
CA THR A 717 7.01 -13.45 -29.94
C THR A 717 8.32 -12.80 -29.53
N SER A 718 8.30 -12.00 -28.47
CA SER A 718 9.50 -11.35 -27.94
C SER A 718 10.58 -12.36 -27.53
N THR A 719 11.83 -11.99 -27.80
CA THR A 719 13.06 -12.73 -27.49
C THR A 719 13.09 -13.18 -26.02
N PRO A 720 13.51 -14.41 -25.69
CA PRO A 720 13.55 -14.88 -24.30
C PRO A 720 14.53 -14.06 -23.46
N THR A 721 13.98 -13.33 -22.48
CA THR A 721 14.75 -12.62 -21.45
C THR A 721 15.66 -13.58 -20.69
N ALA A 722 16.89 -13.16 -20.40
CA ALA A 722 17.84 -13.96 -19.64
C ALA A 722 17.27 -14.37 -18.27
N THR A 723 17.29 -15.67 -17.98
CA THR A 723 16.86 -16.21 -16.68
C THR A 723 17.71 -15.61 -15.56
N ALA A 724 17.07 -15.06 -14.53
CA ALA A 724 17.78 -14.51 -13.39
C ALA A 724 18.62 -15.59 -12.69
N THR A 725 19.94 -15.40 -12.66
CA THR A 725 20.84 -16.09 -11.72
C THR A 725 20.29 -15.91 -10.30
N PRO A 726 20.21 -16.97 -9.46
CA PRO A 726 19.66 -16.84 -8.11
C PRO A 726 20.51 -15.86 -7.29
N THR A 727 19.98 -14.65 -7.07
CA THR A 727 20.61 -13.62 -6.25
C THR A 727 20.90 -14.18 -4.86
N ILE A 728 22.14 -14.00 -4.41
CA ILE A 728 22.56 -14.43 -3.06
C ILE A 728 21.69 -13.67 -2.05
N THR A 729 20.78 -14.37 -1.36
CA THR A 729 19.93 -13.74 -0.35
C THR A 729 20.83 -13.09 0.71
N PRO A 730 20.71 -11.78 0.98
CA PRO A 730 21.56 -11.13 1.95
C PRO A 730 21.33 -11.76 3.33
N THR A 731 22.36 -12.40 3.88
CA THR A 731 22.32 -12.94 5.24
C THR A 731 22.05 -11.79 6.20
N PRO A 732 21.04 -11.87 7.08
CA PRO A 732 20.74 -10.78 8.00
C PRO A 732 21.95 -10.47 8.87
N ILE A 733 22.29 -9.18 8.99
CA ILE A 733 23.45 -8.72 9.75
C ILE A 733 23.22 -9.04 11.23
N ALA A 734 23.94 -10.03 11.75
CA ALA A 734 23.92 -10.35 13.17
C ALA A 734 24.55 -9.20 13.98
N LEU A 735 23.86 -8.75 15.02
CA LEU A 735 24.32 -7.69 15.93
C LEU A 735 25.58 -8.09 16.71
N CYS A 736 25.71 -9.39 17.03
CA CYS A 736 26.85 -10.02 17.68
C CYS A 736 26.71 -11.56 17.60
N ILE A 737 27.81 -12.27 17.89
CA ILE A 737 27.81 -13.73 18.07
C ILE A 737 27.95 -14.06 19.56
N VAL A 738 26.99 -14.84 20.08
CA VAL A 738 26.89 -15.24 21.49
C VAL A 738 26.95 -16.77 21.65
N VAL A 739 27.36 -17.24 22.82
CA VAL A 739 27.50 -18.66 23.15
C VAL A 739 26.75 -18.97 24.45
N VAL A 740 26.08 -20.12 24.52
CA VAL A 740 25.43 -20.60 25.75
C VAL A 740 26.47 -20.83 26.84
N ARG A 741 26.30 -20.15 27.97
CA ARG A 741 27.20 -20.14 29.13
C ARG A 741 27.47 -21.56 29.65
N PRO A 742 28.73 -21.95 29.94
CA PRO A 742 29.09 -23.35 30.20
C PRO A 742 28.43 -23.99 31.42
N GLU A 743 27.95 -23.19 32.39
CA GLU A 743 27.25 -23.66 33.59
C GLU A 743 25.71 -23.70 33.46
N ASN A 744 25.13 -23.39 32.29
CA ASN A 744 23.68 -23.33 32.07
C ASN A 744 23.25 -23.95 30.72
N ALA A 745 21.96 -24.27 30.61
CA ALA A 745 21.29 -24.52 29.33
C ALA A 745 20.41 -23.31 28.96
N ALA A 746 20.41 -22.89 27.70
CA ALA A 746 19.61 -21.74 27.26
C ALA A 746 18.23 -22.20 26.78
N VAL A 747 17.17 -21.69 27.41
CA VAL A 747 15.78 -21.94 26.99
C VAL A 747 15.39 -20.94 25.89
N VAL A 748 15.07 -21.45 24.70
CA VAL A 748 14.60 -20.66 23.55
C VAL A 748 13.07 -20.59 23.58
N ARG A 749 12.50 -19.40 23.35
CA ARG A 749 11.05 -19.16 23.45
C ARG A 749 10.48 -18.44 22.23
N VAL A 750 9.18 -18.54 22.02
CA VAL A 750 8.48 -17.82 20.94
C VAL A 750 8.50 -16.29 21.10
N ALA A 751 8.60 -15.80 22.34
CA ALA A 751 8.50 -14.39 22.69
C ALA A 751 9.36 -14.04 23.93
N PRO A 752 9.73 -12.76 24.15
CA PRO A 752 10.63 -12.32 25.23
C PRO A 752 9.93 -12.21 26.60
N GLY A 753 9.70 -13.36 27.24
CA GLY A 753 9.14 -13.45 28.59
C GLY A 753 9.38 -14.82 29.26
N GLN A 754 9.37 -14.85 30.59
CA GLN A 754 9.68 -16.09 31.35
C GLN A 754 8.54 -17.13 31.32
N ASN A 755 7.32 -16.69 31.01
CA ASN A 755 6.12 -17.55 30.93
C ASN A 755 5.78 -17.94 29.48
N GLU A 756 6.54 -17.45 28.50
CA GLU A 756 6.28 -17.67 27.06
C GLU A 756 6.62 -19.09 26.62
N LEU A 757 5.92 -19.60 25.60
CA LEU A 757 6.08 -20.97 25.11
C LEU A 757 7.54 -21.27 24.73
N SER A 758 8.08 -22.34 25.33
CA SER A 758 9.43 -22.83 25.06
C SER A 758 9.48 -23.60 23.74
N LEU A 759 10.31 -23.12 22.80
CA LEU A 759 10.63 -23.81 21.55
C LEU A 759 11.63 -24.95 21.75
N GLY A 760 12.50 -24.86 22.77
CA GLY A 760 13.48 -25.89 23.08
C GLY A 760 14.55 -25.42 24.05
N THR A 761 15.50 -26.30 24.36
CA THR A 761 16.66 -25.99 25.21
C THR A 761 17.96 -26.28 24.46
N LEU A 762 18.86 -25.30 24.41
CA LEU A 762 20.17 -25.43 23.76
C LEU A 762 21.24 -25.83 24.79
N PRO A 763 22.13 -26.78 24.45
CA PRO A 763 23.22 -27.18 25.33
C PRO A 763 24.27 -26.08 25.48
N SER A 764 25.03 -26.15 26.57
CA SER A 764 26.22 -25.34 26.83
C SER A 764 27.19 -25.36 25.65
N GLY A 765 27.77 -24.21 25.30
CA GLY A 765 28.70 -24.09 24.17
C GLY A 765 28.05 -23.90 22.80
N THR A 766 26.71 -23.92 22.68
CA THR A 766 26.03 -23.65 21.40
C THR A 766 26.28 -22.20 20.95
N ILE A 767 26.78 -22.00 19.73
CA ILE A 767 27.04 -20.70 19.09
C ILE A 767 25.76 -20.19 18.40
N MET A 768 25.45 -18.91 18.53
CA MET A 768 24.23 -18.28 18.02
C MET A 768 24.47 -16.88 17.47
N GLU A 769 23.75 -16.52 16.42
CA GLU A 769 23.69 -15.16 15.85
C GLU A 769 22.58 -14.36 16.54
N VAL A 770 22.85 -13.16 17.05
CA VAL A 770 21.80 -12.26 17.58
C VAL A 770 21.25 -11.40 16.45
N LEU A 771 19.94 -11.46 16.18
CA LEU A 771 19.26 -10.69 15.14
C LEU A 771 18.59 -9.41 15.68
N GLU A 772 18.02 -9.48 16.88
CA GLU A 772 17.31 -8.39 17.55
C GLU A 772 17.59 -8.47 19.05
N GLN A 773 17.49 -7.35 19.76
CA GLN A 773 17.54 -7.31 21.22
C GLN A 773 16.41 -6.46 21.79
N ARG A 774 15.78 -6.92 22.86
CA ARG A 774 14.61 -6.26 23.45
C ARG A 774 14.65 -6.31 24.97
N ARG A 775 14.46 -5.16 25.62
CA ARG A 775 14.29 -5.02 27.07
C ARG A 775 12.82 -5.25 27.42
N ASN A 776 12.54 -6.20 28.33
CA ASN A 776 11.17 -6.45 28.80
C ASN A 776 10.77 -5.34 29.81
N PRO A 777 9.72 -4.54 29.57
CA PRO A 777 9.44 -3.33 30.35
C PRO A 777 9.06 -3.61 31.82
N ASN A 778 8.47 -4.78 32.09
CA ASN A 778 7.95 -5.13 33.41
C ASN A 778 9.00 -5.79 34.32
N THR A 779 10.10 -6.29 33.75
CA THR A 779 11.13 -7.06 34.47
C THR A 779 12.55 -6.52 34.28
N ASN A 780 12.74 -5.52 33.41
CA ASN A 780 14.02 -4.95 32.97
C ASN A 780 15.03 -5.97 32.37
N ALA A 781 14.64 -7.23 32.22
CA ALA A 781 15.48 -8.27 31.64
C ALA A 781 15.65 -8.04 30.12
N VAL A 782 16.89 -8.19 29.63
CA VAL A 782 17.20 -8.15 28.21
C VAL A 782 17.06 -9.54 27.60
N TRP A 783 16.46 -9.59 26.42
CA TRP A 783 16.27 -10.79 25.63
C TRP A 783 16.87 -10.58 24.25
N TYR A 784 17.55 -11.61 23.74
CA TYR A 784 18.09 -11.67 22.40
C TYR A 784 17.21 -12.56 21.53
N ASN A 785 16.77 -12.04 20.38
CA ASN A 785 16.20 -12.85 19.31
C ASN A 785 17.38 -13.48 18.57
N ILE A 786 17.57 -14.78 18.77
CA ILE A 786 18.72 -15.52 18.22
C ILE A 786 18.32 -16.38 17.04
N LYS A 787 19.28 -16.59 16.15
CA LYS A 787 19.26 -17.59 15.08
C LYS A 787 20.37 -18.60 15.35
N VAL A 788 20.01 -19.87 15.34
CA VAL A 788 20.89 -21.00 15.66
C VAL A 788 20.64 -22.14 14.68
N GLN A 789 21.70 -22.78 14.19
CA GLN A 789 21.56 -24.04 13.44
C GLN A 789 21.65 -25.23 14.38
N VAL A 790 20.67 -26.12 14.29
CA VAL A 790 20.60 -27.38 15.05
C VAL A 790 20.48 -28.51 14.03
N GLY A 791 21.59 -29.17 13.73
CA GLY A 791 21.68 -30.20 12.70
C GLY A 791 21.56 -29.62 11.28
N GLN A 792 20.40 -29.78 10.65
CA GLN A 792 20.09 -29.24 9.32
C GLN A 792 19.00 -28.15 9.33
N ALA A 793 18.47 -27.79 10.50
CA ALA A 793 17.42 -26.80 10.66
C ALA A 793 17.94 -25.52 11.32
N SER A 794 17.51 -24.34 10.85
CA SER A 794 17.69 -23.08 11.57
C SER A 794 16.50 -22.79 12.46
N LEU A 795 16.72 -22.74 13.77
CA LEU A 795 15.75 -22.26 14.76
C LEU A 795 15.96 -20.74 14.95
N VAL A 796 14.85 -20.02 15.06
CA VAL A 796 14.82 -18.60 15.45
C VAL A 796 13.92 -18.46 16.67
N GLY A 797 14.33 -17.67 17.67
CA GLY A 797 13.55 -17.46 18.89
C GLY A 797 14.31 -16.70 19.97
N TRP A 798 13.65 -16.46 21.11
CA TRP A 798 14.13 -15.56 22.16
C TRP A 798 14.84 -16.28 23.29
N VAL A 799 16.02 -15.79 23.67
CA VAL A 799 16.85 -16.27 24.80
C VAL A 799 17.16 -15.10 25.74
N ARG A 800 17.19 -15.35 27.05
CA ARG A 800 17.50 -14.33 28.07
C ARG A 800 19.01 -14.06 28.12
N SER A 801 19.42 -12.79 28.17
CA SER A 801 20.81 -12.36 27.90
C SER A 801 21.85 -12.88 28.89
N ASP A 802 21.45 -13.27 30.11
CA ASP A 802 22.30 -13.77 31.18
C ASP A 802 22.71 -15.24 31.01
N LEU A 803 21.93 -16.02 30.25
CA LEU A 803 22.20 -17.43 29.93
C LEU A 803 23.26 -17.60 28.83
N VAL A 804 23.71 -16.50 28.23
CA VAL A 804 24.67 -16.46 27.13
C VAL A 804 25.82 -15.50 27.44
N VAL A 805 26.92 -15.62 26.68
CA VAL A 805 28.08 -14.73 26.76
C VAL A 805 28.48 -14.35 25.33
N ALA A 806 28.81 -13.08 25.09
CA ALA A 806 29.34 -12.64 23.81
C ALA A 806 30.72 -13.26 23.53
N THR A 807 30.98 -13.62 22.27
CA THR A 807 32.32 -14.06 21.86
C THR A 807 33.29 -12.89 21.80
N SER A 808 34.58 -13.14 22.07
CA SER A 808 35.61 -12.11 22.35
C SER A 808 35.84 -11.06 21.26
N ASN A 809 35.27 -11.24 20.08
CA ASN A 809 35.51 -10.40 18.90
C ASN A 809 34.26 -9.58 18.50
N THR A 810 33.11 -9.75 19.18
CA THR A 810 31.89 -8.95 18.96
C THR A 810 31.15 -8.74 20.28
N GLU A 811 31.37 -7.62 20.97
CA GLU A 811 30.47 -7.20 22.05
C GLU A 811 29.12 -6.78 21.48
N CYS A 812 28.03 -7.25 22.09
CA CYS A 812 26.68 -6.86 21.68
C CYS A 812 26.43 -5.39 22.08
N PRO A 813 25.91 -4.53 21.18
CA PRO A 813 25.70 -3.12 21.49
C PRO A 813 24.71 -2.95 22.65
N LEU A 814 25.02 -2.08 23.61
CA LEU A 814 24.14 -1.85 24.77
C LEU A 814 22.81 -1.19 24.34
N ILE A 815 21.69 -1.69 24.86
CA ILE A 815 20.39 -1.03 24.73
C ILE A 815 20.37 0.19 25.68
N PRO A 816 20.11 1.42 25.20
CA PRO A 816 19.89 2.59 26.06
C PRO A 816 18.70 2.42 27.02
#